data_AF-A0A9W8I5R1-F1
#
_entry.id   AF-A0A9W8I5R1-F1
#
_cell.length_a   1.000
_cell.length_b   1.000
_cell.length_c   1.000
_cell.angle_alpha   90.00
_cell.angle_beta   90.00
_cell.angle_gamma   90.00
#
_symmetry.space_group_name_H-M   'P 1'
#
loop_
_entity.id
_entity.type
_entity.pdbx_description
1 polymer ?
#
loop_
_entity_poly.entity_id
_entity_poly.type
_entity_poly.pdbx_seq_one_letter_code
_entity_poly.pdbx_strand_id
1 'polypeptide(L)'
;MSHILLTRRKLVLLLRVFWVVILLYGEIGVFYKHIRQCKWPTKGHLDEEAVRVAIIADPQIVDHYSYDQTGLLLKVVEFFTDIYMRKSYIILQQQQQKPETVVFLGDLMDGGREWDDKAWLSEYQRFLLLFRNRNPSNTRVYYMAGNHDIGIGNTVVESALIRFHEYVGPTNQVLHIGGHEIVLLDTLTLESDSASVNSSSRSLVELLRMNNEQEHSKPRILFSHVPLWRPPDTPCGPLRQHPKPLLNRRGYQFRDQLFQNTTEYILEAIQPVAIFSGDDHDTCTVTHTIDSSGRAVPEYTIGAFGWASGVPIASYGLLTLYPASDANEPEFALQNCFLPYQLGIYKAYAWAFLTLDYFAFSKLHKRVMYNPPHIEAVSGSYIIEFEDDDIHRHSNNLNTMSSVSVHKKLKGFNGAIVAAAKHITPELIADSPGVKRVWPNPQAMQEFGLDGTGIKVCIIDSGVDYNHPELGACWKTEGCPWQLGYDFLGDEYRGEGTPLKPSDFPMDCLGHGTHVSGIIAGRGPQVHGVAPGATFGMYRVYSCPVNGSSYTDGSILMQAAEAAYNDGCNVINVSIGLIGWSEDAFGVYLSSLVEKGVNVVAAVGNDGANGIQTASAPAVSHNLISVGSVDNWNDTGNATTISTPAGERTVRISERGRNDVEFIFPPNTPVVLFEDDDGGYTGCNPTDADFTGSVVVVNRSDCPSETQGENVQSQGGIGMIVINNVPGFTVMGLTENTTIPAVTVRSEDGEFIINGLRQGDSTLVANFNITTTVGSPTAGLMSNFSSFGPSPELDLVPLISAPGANMWSTVPLNQGSYRSSSGTSLSSPYIAGCVALLRQRFPEMTSQQISHILVTSATPLIDQKNSLKVNPYHSGSGLVNIYNAVRSRVFIDPPYISINQTRWSQPSNIDSQGVRTISYSLNFTNTDVEKSVSVMLTHQPATSYTMYDQQGNYASSFLENEIMRIWPPDNRSVDQSTVPQAYLPNAIQYVRPGQTVNFVVGIILPFGLPESEHWFYGGFLNFTTLFDNETAIDYYVVPYGGYNGNYSAADMLAPASTGFPRFLDDEDNEIKDITSYKLGSSKMAKLAFILNTPTPYFYATVLDSDDNRINNNEERERVSRNLLFSTPNYTAFTVNVNVTNEEANSTEPNLSEGYRLLLAILRPFGNRENDDDYVFWKSDLFTLDDNT
;
A
#
# COMPACT_ATOMS: atom_id res chain seq x y z
N MET A 1 56.20 -35.11 -36.90
CA MET A 1 55.28 -34.64 -35.84
C MET A 1 54.11 -35.60 -35.74
N SER A 2 53.63 -35.90 -34.54
CA SER A 2 52.64 -36.95 -34.26
C SER A 2 51.20 -36.47 -34.49
N HIS A 3 50.38 -37.28 -35.19
CA HIS A 3 48.97 -36.98 -35.38
C HIS A 3 48.18 -37.14 -34.06
N ILE A 4 47.72 -36.02 -33.50
CA ILE A 4 46.73 -36.05 -32.41
C ILE A 4 45.36 -36.44 -33.01
N LEU A 5 45.03 -37.72 -32.92
CA LEU A 5 43.69 -38.23 -33.23
C LEU A 5 42.69 -37.80 -32.13
N LEU A 6 42.23 -36.55 -32.22
CA LEU A 6 41.12 -36.03 -31.41
C LEU A 6 39.89 -36.94 -31.54
N THR A 7 39.46 -37.52 -30.41
CA THR A 7 38.28 -38.38 -30.38
C THR A 7 37.01 -37.59 -30.72
N ARG A 8 36.00 -38.26 -31.28
CA ARG A 8 34.72 -37.63 -31.72
C ARG A 8 34.11 -36.71 -30.66
N ARG A 9 34.14 -37.10 -29.38
CA ARG A 9 33.69 -36.27 -28.25
C ARG A 9 34.54 -35.01 -28.04
N LYS A 10 35.89 -35.12 -28.11
CA LYS A 10 36.79 -33.96 -27.98
C LYS A 10 36.66 -32.98 -29.16
N LEU A 11 36.45 -33.47 -30.39
CA LEU A 11 36.24 -32.59 -31.54
C LEU A 11 34.91 -31.81 -31.42
N VAL A 12 33.80 -32.49 -31.09
CA VAL A 12 32.50 -31.81 -30.87
C VAL A 12 32.57 -30.83 -29.70
N LEU A 13 33.30 -31.16 -28.62
CA LEU A 13 33.53 -30.24 -27.51
C LEU A 13 34.32 -28.98 -27.96
N LEU A 14 35.38 -29.15 -28.75
CA LEU A 14 36.15 -28.00 -29.29
C LEU A 14 35.31 -27.12 -30.21
N LEU A 15 34.47 -27.70 -31.08
CA LEU A 15 33.57 -26.93 -31.95
C LEU A 15 32.52 -26.16 -31.12
N ARG A 16 31.98 -26.76 -30.04
CA ARG A 16 31.07 -26.09 -29.10
C ARG A 16 31.75 -24.97 -28.31
N VAL A 17 32.97 -25.17 -27.83
CA VAL A 17 33.75 -24.12 -27.15
C VAL A 17 34.06 -22.97 -28.10
N PHE A 18 34.44 -23.26 -29.34
CA PHE A 18 34.68 -22.24 -30.37
C PHE A 18 33.40 -21.46 -30.73
N TRP A 19 32.25 -22.14 -30.82
CA TRP A 19 30.94 -21.50 -30.97
C TRP A 19 30.62 -20.55 -29.81
N VAL A 20 30.80 -20.99 -28.57
CA VAL A 20 30.62 -20.14 -27.37
C VAL A 20 31.57 -18.94 -27.37
N VAL A 21 32.82 -19.10 -27.82
CA VAL A 21 33.77 -17.99 -27.96
C VAL A 21 33.33 -16.99 -29.04
N ILE A 22 32.74 -17.44 -30.15
CA ILE A 22 32.17 -16.55 -31.18
C ILE A 22 30.98 -15.77 -30.61
N LEU A 23 30.08 -16.42 -29.89
CA LEU A 23 28.95 -15.75 -29.22
C LEU A 23 29.44 -14.73 -28.19
N LEU A 24 30.38 -15.08 -27.30
CA LEU A 24 30.93 -14.14 -26.32
C LEU A 24 31.65 -12.95 -26.98
N TYR A 25 32.34 -13.18 -28.09
CA TYR A 25 32.98 -12.10 -28.84
C TYR A 25 31.95 -11.18 -29.51
N GLY A 26 30.88 -11.71 -30.11
CA GLY A 26 29.81 -10.90 -30.69
C GLY A 26 29.00 -10.13 -29.63
N GLU A 27 28.59 -10.81 -28.55
CA GLU A 27 27.74 -10.23 -27.52
C GLU A 27 28.44 -9.15 -26.71
N ILE A 28 29.73 -9.33 -26.38
CA ILE A 28 30.50 -8.42 -25.50
C ILE A 28 31.61 -7.71 -26.27
N GLY A 29 32.48 -8.46 -26.95
CA GLY A 29 33.70 -7.95 -27.58
C GLY A 29 33.44 -6.90 -28.68
N VAL A 30 32.42 -7.12 -29.52
CA VAL A 30 32.06 -6.19 -30.60
C VAL A 30 31.50 -4.87 -30.05
N PHE A 31 30.63 -4.90 -29.04
CA PHE A 31 30.09 -3.70 -28.40
C PHE A 31 31.19 -2.90 -27.68
N TYR A 32 32.01 -3.60 -26.89
CA TYR A 32 33.17 -3.03 -26.20
C TYR A 32 34.16 -2.37 -27.16
N LYS A 33 34.37 -2.96 -28.34
CA LYS A 33 35.20 -2.38 -29.40
C LYS A 33 34.60 -1.08 -29.95
N HIS A 34 33.36 -1.09 -30.43
CA HIS A 34 32.76 0.11 -31.07
C HIS A 34 32.69 1.28 -30.09
N ILE A 35 32.18 1.05 -28.88
CA ILE A 35 32.00 2.12 -27.89
C ILE A 35 33.34 2.67 -27.40
N ARG A 36 34.43 1.89 -27.37
CA ARG A 36 35.79 2.40 -27.05
C ARG A 36 36.56 2.96 -28.26
N GLN A 37 36.05 2.82 -29.47
CA GLN A 37 36.63 3.46 -30.65
C GLN A 37 36.14 4.90 -30.82
N CYS A 38 34.90 5.20 -30.41
CA CYS A 38 34.50 6.58 -30.17
C CYS A 38 35.21 7.15 -28.93
N LYS A 39 35.46 8.46 -28.91
CA LYS A 39 36.12 9.16 -27.79
C LYS A 39 35.47 10.52 -27.60
N TRP A 40 35.55 11.04 -26.39
CA TRP A 40 35.29 12.46 -26.12
C TRP A 40 36.16 13.34 -27.04
N PRO A 41 35.56 14.34 -27.72
CA PRO A 41 36.33 15.36 -28.43
C PRO A 41 37.11 16.21 -27.42
N THR A 42 38.30 16.69 -27.82
CA THR A 42 39.27 17.33 -26.92
C THR A 42 39.80 18.62 -27.53
N LYS A 43 39.99 19.67 -26.69
CA LYS A 43 40.62 20.96 -27.03
C LYS A 43 41.98 21.15 -26.32
N GLY A 44 42.48 20.14 -25.62
CA GLY A 44 43.84 20.10 -25.08
C GLY A 44 43.92 20.71 -23.69
N HIS A 45 44.41 21.94 -23.57
CA HIS A 45 44.64 22.57 -22.25
C HIS A 45 43.35 22.90 -21.49
N LEU A 46 42.20 22.94 -22.18
CA LEU A 46 40.88 23.11 -21.58
C LEU A 46 40.26 21.78 -21.10
N ASP A 47 40.87 20.63 -21.40
CA ASP A 47 40.31 19.29 -21.12
C ASP A 47 40.28 18.93 -19.61
N GLU A 48 40.98 19.70 -18.75
CA GLU A 48 41.02 19.46 -17.29
C GLU A 48 39.80 20.02 -16.54
N GLU A 49 39.15 21.06 -17.06
CA GLU A 49 37.94 21.67 -16.49
C GLU A 49 36.66 21.34 -17.30
N ALA A 50 36.79 20.47 -18.31
CA ALA A 50 35.72 20.16 -19.26
C ALA A 50 34.75 19.07 -18.77
N VAL A 51 33.44 19.37 -18.82
CA VAL A 51 32.36 18.49 -18.36
C VAL A 51 31.81 17.61 -19.49
N ARG A 52 31.55 16.34 -19.18
CA ARG A 52 31.23 15.30 -20.17
C ARG A 52 29.76 14.87 -20.14
N VAL A 53 29.04 15.23 -21.20
CA VAL A 53 27.61 14.96 -21.38
C VAL A 53 27.40 13.92 -22.49
N ALA A 54 26.76 12.80 -22.18
CA ALA A 54 26.30 11.84 -23.19
C ALA A 54 24.84 12.16 -23.56
N ILE A 55 24.53 12.14 -24.85
CA ILE A 55 23.20 12.43 -25.39
C ILE A 55 22.64 11.16 -26.03
N ILE A 56 21.45 10.75 -25.61
CA ILE A 56 20.74 9.57 -26.08
C ILE A 56 19.40 10.04 -26.65
N ALA A 57 19.19 9.87 -27.95
CA ALA A 57 17.91 10.12 -28.61
C ALA A 57 17.20 8.79 -28.90
N ASP A 58 15.87 8.86 -28.99
CA ASP A 58 14.97 7.80 -29.47
C ASP A 58 15.37 6.38 -29.00
N PRO A 59 15.45 6.12 -27.68
CA PRO A 59 15.67 4.78 -27.16
C PRO A 59 14.46 3.88 -27.41
N GLN A 60 13.24 4.45 -27.50
CA GLN A 60 11.99 3.88 -27.99
C GLN A 60 11.87 2.37 -27.71
N ILE A 61 11.66 2.01 -26.44
CA ILE A 61 11.65 0.59 -26.07
C ILE A 61 10.51 -0.12 -26.79
N VAL A 62 10.84 -1.17 -27.54
CA VAL A 62 9.88 -1.86 -28.41
C VAL A 62 8.77 -2.48 -27.57
N ASP A 63 7.53 -2.15 -27.88
CA ASP A 63 6.34 -2.65 -27.17
C ASP A 63 5.20 -3.01 -28.16
N HIS A 64 3.98 -3.17 -27.66
CA HIS A 64 2.81 -3.55 -28.45
C HIS A 64 2.36 -2.53 -29.51
N TYR A 65 2.83 -1.28 -29.46
CA TYR A 65 2.51 -0.21 -30.41
C TYR A 65 3.58 -0.04 -31.50
N SER A 66 4.81 -0.54 -31.28
CA SER A 66 5.93 -0.43 -32.24
C SER A 66 5.65 -1.05 -33.62
N TYR A 67 4.83 -2.09 -33.67
CA TYR A 67 4.55 -2.86 -34.89
C TYR A 67 3.16 -3.49 -34.83
N ASP A 68 2.49 -3.66 -35.98
CA ASP A 68 1.28 -4.49 -36.15
C ASP A 68 1.58 -6.00 -35.96
N GLN A 69 2.13 -6.40 -34.81
CA GLN A 69 2.67 -7.73 -34.52
C GLN A 69 2.36 -8.12 -33.07
N THR A 70 1.50 -9.12 -32.87
CA THR A 70 1.15 -9.61 -31.53
C THR A 70 1.74 -11.01 -31.25
N GLY A 71 1.98 -11.30 -29.98
CA GLY A 71 2.42 -12.62 -29.53
C GLY A 71 3.93 -12.87 -29.66
N LEU A 72 4.31 -14.10 -30.02
CA LEU A 72 5.68 -14.62 -29.81
C LEU A 72 6.76 -13.86 -30.59
N LEU A 73 6.47 -13.33 -31.78
CA LEU A 73 7.48 -12.64 -32.60
C LEU A 73 7.88 -11.29 -31.97
N LEU A 74 6.92 -10.54 -31.45
CA LEU A 74 7.17 -9.28 -30.75
C LEU A 74 8.09 -9.52 -29.54
N LYS A 75 7.79 -10.52 -28.70
CA LYS A 75 8.60 -10.88 -27.52
C LYS A 75 10.03 -11.32 -27.84
N VAL A 76 10.28 -11.78 -29.07
CA VAL A 76 11.64 -12.06 -29.55
C VAL A 76 12.36 -10.78 -29.99
N VAL A 77 11.66 -9.81 -30.59
CA VAL A 77 12.21 -8.49 -30.96
C VAL A 77 12.48 -7.65 -29.70
N GLU A 78 11.55 -7.58 -28.75
CA GLU A 78 11.70 -6.99 -27.41
C GLU A 78 13.01 -7.48 -26.77
N PHE A 79 13.11 -8.79 -26.50
CA PHE A 79 14.24 -9.43 -25.83
C PHE A 79 15.61 -9.09 -26.46
N PHE A 80 15.68 -9.09 -27.80
CA PHE A 80 16.93 -8.77 -28.50
C PHE A 80 17.25 -7.27 -28.55
N THR A 81 16.26 -6.39 -28.47
CA THR A 81 16.42 -4.93 -28.47
C THR A 81 16.77 -4.42 -27.08
N ASP A 82 16.10 -4.93 -26.06
CA ASP A 82 16.45 -4.76 -24.65
C ASP A 82 17.91 -5.15 -24.39
N ILE A 83 18.32 -6.34 -24.84
CA ILE A 83 19.71 -6.80 -24.72
C ILE A 83 20.68 -5.91 -25.51
N TYR A 84 20.30 -5.38 -26.68
CA TYR A 84 21.13 -4.45 -27.43
C TYR A 84 21.40 -3.17 -26.63
N MET A 85 20.34 -2.45 -26.25
CA MET A 85 20.43 -1.12 -25.62
C MET A 85 21.06 -1.22 -24.23
N ARG A 86 20.64 -2.19 -23.42
CA ARG A 86 21.18 -2.43 -22.08
C ARG A 86 22.69 -2.68 -22.12
N LYS A 87 23.20 -3.48 -23.08
CA LYS A 87 24.65 -3.70 -23.24
C LYS A 87 25.38 -2.42 -23.66
N SER A 88 24.84 -1.69 -24.64
CA SER A 88 25.42 -0.41 -25.09
C SER A 88 25.53 0.58 -23.94
N TYR A 89 24.46 0.77 -23.17
CA TYR A 89 24.43 1.69 -22.04
C TYR A 89 25.31 1.25 -20.85
N ILE A 90 25.38 -0.05 -20.55
CA ILE A 90 26.33 -0.59 -19.54
C ILE A 90 27.79 -0.30 -19.91
N ILE A 91 28.13 -0.31 -21.21
CA ILE A 91 29.51 -0.06 -21.67
C ILE A 91 29.79 1.45 -21.72
N LEU A 92 28.81 2.27 -22.07
CA LEU A 92 28.89 3.75 -22.01
C LEU A 92 29.15 4.26 -20.59
N GLN A 93 28.61 3.60 -19.56
CA GLN A 93 28.90 3.93 -18.15
C GLN A 93 30.27 3.45 -17.62
N GLN A 94 31.10 2.75 -18.41
CA GLN A 94 32.41 2.27 -17.94
C GLN A 94 33.46 3.39 -17.87
N GLN A 95 34.46 3.21 -17.00
CA GLN A 95 35.56 4.15 -16.70
C GLN A 95 36.29 4.80 -17.91
N GLN A 96 36.23 4.23 -19.12
CA GLN A 96 36.84 4.85 -20.31
C GLN A 96 35.95 5.86 -21.05
N GLN A 97 34.62 5.78 -20.87
CA GLN A 97 33.71 6.83 -21.31
C GLN A 97 33.27 7.67 -20.10
N LYS A 98 32.64 7.06 -19.09
CA LYS A 98 32.25 7.68 -17.80
C LYS A 98 31.71 9.12 -17.96
N PRO A 99 30.55 9.32 -18.62
CA PRO A 99 29.88 10.61 -18.62
C PRO A 99 29.56 11.07 -17.18
N GLU A 100 29.61 12.38 -16.98
CA GLU A 100 29.19 13.04 -15.72
C GLU A 100 27.69 13.37 -15.76
N THR A 101 27.14 13.57 -16.96
CA THR A 101 25.71 13.73 -17.21
C THR A 101 25.28 12.89 -18.41
N VAL A 102 24.10 12.29 -18.34
CA VAL A 102 23.37 11.71 -19.46
C VAL A 102 22.09 12.51 -19.68
N VAL A 103 21.74 12.82 -20.93
CA VAL A 103 20.46 13.44 -21.29
C VAL A 103 19.74 12.54 -22.30
N PHE A 104 18.48 12.22 -22.02
CA PHE A 104 17.57 11.53 -22.94
C PHE A 104 16.69 12.55 -23.68
N LEU A 105 16.69 12.50 -25.02
CA LEU A 105 15.98 13.41 -25.92
C LEU A 105 14.63 12.84 -26.39
N GLY A 106 13.73 12.54 -25.44
CA GLY A 106 12.39 12.03 -25.75
C GLY A 106 12.35 10.57 -26.22
N ASP A 107 11.12 10.14 -26.50
CA ASP A 107 10.69 8.81 -26.94
C ASP A 107 11.31 7.69 -26.11
N LEU A 108 11.01 7.71 -24.81
CA LEU A 108 11.46 6.69 -23.86
C LEU A 108 10.77 5.34 -24.14
N MET A 109 9.48 5.37 -24.47
CA MET A 109 8.61 4.23 -24.76
C MET A 109 7.79 4.48 -26.03
N ASP A 110 7.50 3.43 -26.80
CA ASP A 110 6.81 3.56 -28.10
C ASP A 110 5.29 3.81 -27.94
N GLY A 111 4.65 3.13 -26.98
CA GLY A 111 3.27 3.37 -26.57
C GLY A 111 3.09 4.36 -25.42
N GLY A 112 4.08 5.20 -25.10
CA GLY A 112 4.12 6.00 -23.86
C GLY A 112 2.87 6.87 -23.59
N ARG A 113 2.25 7.44 -24.63
CA ARG A 113 0.99 8.18 -24.58
C ARG A 113 -0.27 7.31 -24.69
N GLU A 114 -0.13 6.10 -25.23
CA GLU A 114 -1.23 5.18 -25.59
C GLU A 114 -1.58 4.22 -24.45
N TRP A 115 -0.61 3.94 -23.58
CA TRP A 115 -0.78 3.03 -22.44
C TRP A 115 -1.64 3.62 -21.31
N ASP A 116 -2.47 2.77 -20.70
CA ASP A 116 -3.02 3.00 -19.36
C ASP A 116 -1.89 3.04 -18.31
N ASP A 117 -2.16 3.63 -17.14
CA ASP A 117 -1.12 3.89 -16.13
C ASP A 117 -0.42 2.61 -15.64
N LYS A 118 -1.11 1.47 -15.64
CA LYS A 118 -0.58 0.19 -15.17
C LYS A 118 0.35 -0.45 -16.21
N ALA A 119 -0.04 -0.41 -17.48
CA ALA A 119 0.82 -0.85 -18.58
C ALA A 119 2.01 0.10 -18.75
N TRP A 120 1.78 1.41 -18.66
CA TRP A 120 2.80 2.44 -18.71
C TRP A 120 3.83 2.26 -17.60
N LEU A 121 3.40 2.04 -16.35
CA LEU A 121 4.31 1.83 -15.22
C LEU A 121 5.14 0.55 -15.38
N SER A 122 4.59 -0.51 -15.99
CA SER A 122 5.35 -1.72 -16.34
C SER A 122 6.45 -1.42 -17.37
N GLU A 123 6.13 -0.68 -18.43
CA GLU A 123 7.11 -0.31 -19.47
C GLU A 123 8.13 0.72 -18.95
N TYR A 124 7.73 1.64 -18.07
CA TYR A 124 8.65 2.57 -17.41
C TYR A 124 9.62 1.84 -16.46
N GLN A 125 9.14 0.86 -15.68
CA GLN A 125 10.02 -0.01 -14.89
C GLN A 125 10.98 -0.82 -15.77
N ARG A 126 10.52 -1.32 -16.92
CA ARG A 126 11.38 -1.97 -17.93
C ARG A 126 12.44 -0.99 -18.45
N PHE A 127 12.06 0.22 -18.86
CA PHE A 127 12.98 1.28 -19.28
C PHE A 127 14.06 1.55 -18.22
N LEU A 128 13.68 1.74 -16.95
CA LEU A 128 14.61 1.95 -15.84
C LEU A 128 15.55 0.75 -15.58
N LEU A 129 15.13 -0.48 -15.87
CA LEU A 129 15.97 -1.69 -15.77
C LEU A 129 16.97 -1.86 -16.94
N LEU A 130 16.65 -1.31 -18.11
CA LEU A 130 17.53 -1.22 -19.28
C LEU A 130 18.57 -0.10 -19.11
N PHE A 131 18.09 1.10 -18.75
CA PHE A 131 18.87 2.32 -18.59
C PHE A 131 19.28 2.62 -17.14
N ARG A 132 19.40 1.58 -16.31
CA ARG A 132 19.81 1.69 -14.90
C ARG A 132 21.16 2.39 -14.76
N ASN A 133 21.17 3.52 -14.07
CA ASN A 133 22.39 4.19 -13.61
C ASN A 133 23.10 3.28 -12.58
N ARG A 134 24.39 3.01 -12.83
CA ARG A 134 25.24 2.15 -12.00
C ARG A 134 26.19 2.93 -11.09
N ASN A 135 26.34 4.24 -11.31
CA ASN A 135 27.19 5.12 -10.50
C ASN A 135 26.44 6.44 -10.18
N PRO A 136 25.26 6.39 -9.51
CA PRO A 136 24.42 7.56 -9.30
C PRO A 136 25.09 8.70 -8.52
N SER A 137 26.11 8.40 -7.71
CA SER A 137 26.95 9.40 -7.02
C SER A 137 27.93 10.16 -7.93
N ASN A 138 28.08 9.76 -9.19
CA ASN A 138 29.08 10.28 -10.15
C ASN A 138 28.52 10.67 -11.51
N THR A 139 27.32 10.20 -11.88
CA THR A 139 26.69 10.46 -13.18
C THR A 139 25.24 10.88 -12.94
N ARG A 140 24.89 12.10 -13.34
CA ARG A 140 23.51 12.61 -13.34
C ARG A 140 22.78 12.14 -14.59
N VAL A 141 21.45 12.02 -14.53
CA VAL A 141 20.61 11.65 -15.67
C VAL A 141 19.43 12.60 -15.72
N TYR A 142 19.14 13.13 -16.90
CA TYR A 142 17.99 13.99 -17.18
C TYR A 142 17.20 13.45 -18.36
N TYR A 143 15.91 13.75 -18.40
CA TYR A 143 14.96 13.28 -19.40
C TYR A 143 14.20 14.47 -20.01
N MET A 144 13.70 14.25 -21.22
CA MET A 144 12.77 15.09 -21.95
C MET A 144 11.69 14.16 -22.50
N ALA A 145 10.46 14.65 -22.68
CA ALA A 145 9.39 13.88 -23.31
C ALA A 145 9.47 13.93 -24.84
N GLY A 146 9.12 12.83 -25.51
CA GLY A 146 8.95 12.77 -26.95
C GLY A 146 7.49 12.61 -27.40
N ASN A 147 7.24 12.59 -28.71
CA ASN A 147 5.86 12.46 -29.22
C ASN A 147 5.24 11.09 -28.94
N HIS A 148 6.03 10.04 -28.74
CA HIS A 148 5.56 8.74 -28.26
C HIS A 148 5.32 8.72 -26.75
N ASP A 149 5.98 9.58 -25.97
CA ASP A 149 5.73 9.70 -24.52
C ASP A 149 4.45 10.48 -24.18
N ILE A 150 4.20 11.63 -24.85
CA ILE A 150 3.10 12.55 -24.48
C ILE A 150 2.20 13.04 -25.64
N GLY A 151 2.55 12.77 -26.90
CA GLY A 151 1.90 13.36 -28.07
C GLY A 151 2.49 14.73 -28.48
N ILE A 152 1.78 15.50 -29.33
CA ILE A 152 2.29 16.78 -29.86
C ILE A 152 1.18 17.80 -30.17
N GLY A 153 1.41 19.07 -29.83
CA GLY A 153 0.50 20.20 -30.04
C GLY A 153 -0.89 19.97 -29.46
N ASN A 154 -1.93 20.30 -30.24
CA ASN A 154 -3.34 20.04 -29.90
C ASN A 154 -3.70 18.53 -29.85
N THR A 155 -2.72 17.62 -29.93
CA THR A 155 -2.87 16.17 -29.75
C THR A 155 -1.94 15.59 -28.67
N VAL A 156 -1.40 16.45 -27.79
CA VAL A 156 -0.85 16.03 -26.49
C VAL A 156 -1.96 15.38 -25.66
N VAL A 157 -1.64 14.27 -24.99
CA VAL A 157 -2.53 13.59 -24.05
C VAL A 157 -2.22 14.13 -22.66
N GLU A 158 -3.12 14.95 -22.08
CA GLU A 158 -2.82 15.66 -20.82
C GLU A 158 -2.53 14.72 -19.65
N SER A 159 -3.21 13.57 -19.55
CA SER A 159 -2.88 12.54 -18.55
C SER A 159 -1.48 11.94 -18.74
N ALA A 160 -1.02 11.73 -19.98
CA ALA A 160 0.33 11.27 -20.26
C ALA A 160 1.38 12.35 -19.94
N LEU A 161 1.07 13.64 -20.18
CA LEU A 161 1.92 14.77 -19.79
C LEU A 161 2.07 14.87 -18.26
N ILE A 162 0.97 14.75 -17.51
CA ILE A 162 0.97 14.74 -16.05
C ILE A 162 1.77 13.54 -15.52
N ARG A 163 1.49 12.34 -16.03
CA ARG A 163 2.20 11.09 -15.70
C ARG A 163 3.70 11.17 -15.98
N PHE A 164 4.10 11.77 -17.11
CA PHE A 164 5.51 11.99 -17.41
C PHE A 164 6.16 12.95 -16.40
N HIS A 165 5.49 14.07 -16.09
CA HIS A 165 5.97 15.05 -15.11
C HIS A 165 6.20 14.42 -13.73
N GLU A 166 5.24 13.62 -13.25
CA GLU A 166 5.26 13.00 -11.93
C GLU A 166 6.31 11.87 -11.82
N TYR A 167 6.35 10.95 -12.79
CA TYR A 167 7.17 9.75 -12.69
C TYR A 167 8.58 9.88 -13.30
N VAL A 168 8.76 10.76 -14.29
CA VAL A 168 10.03 10.95 -15.02
C VAL A 168 10.69 12.29 -14.68
N GLY A 169 9.88 13.33 -14.48
CA GLY A 169 10.31 14.67 -14.07
C GLY A 169 9.83 15.77 -15.03
N PRO A 170 10.02 17.06 -14.66
CA PRO A 170 9.47 18.19 -15.40
C PRO A 170 10.00 18.26 -16.85
N THR A 171 9.10 18.44 -17.81
CA THR A 171 9.42 18.47 -19.25
C THR A 171 10.20 19.72 -19.69
N ASN A 172 10.12 20.80 -18.91
CA ASN A 172 10.80 22.09 -19.12
C ASN A 172 11.81 22.34 -18.00
N GLN A 173 13.11 22.47 -18.33
CA GLN A 173 14.18 22.69 -17.34
C GLN A 173 15.33 23.56 -17.89
N VAL A 174 16.03 24.29 -17.01
CA VAL A 174 17.33 24.93 -17.31
C VAL A 174 18.39 24.34 -16.39
N LEU A 175 19.44 23.76 -16.97
CA LEU A 175 20.50 23.06 -16.26
C LEU A 175 21.84 23.80 -16.41
N HIS A 176 22.43 24.21 -15.29
CA HIS A 176 23.76 24.82 -15.29
C HIS A 176 24.86 23.74 -15.27
N ILE A 177 25.48 23.47 -16.42
CA ILE A 177 26.43 22.37 -16.61
C ILE A 177 27.64 22.87 -17.41
N GLY A 178 28.87 22.67 -16.90
CA GLY A 178 30.11 23.02 -17.61
C GLY A 178 30.18 24.49 -18.05
N GLY A 179 29.75 25.42 -17.19
CA GLY A 179 29.66 26.85 -17.51
C GLY A 179 28.47 27.28 -18.39
N HIS A 180 27.79 26.33 -19.04
CA HIS A 180 26.69 26.58 -19.97
C HIS A 180 25.31 26.53 -19.28
N GLU A 181 24.30 27.07 -19.96
CA GLU A 181 22.88 26.87 -19.68
C GLU A 181 22.29 25.89 -20.70
N ILE A 182 22.10 24.63 -20.29
CA ILE A 182 21.38 23.65 -21.12
C ILE A 182 19.88 23.84 -20.88
N VAL A 183 19.15 24.27 -21.90
CA VAL A 183 17.70 24.43 -21.86
C VAL A 183 17.06 23.17 -22.42
N LEU A 184 16.44 22.38 -21.56
CA LEU A 184 15.51 21.31 -21.96
C LEU A 184 14.16 21.97 -22.20
N LEU A 185 13.77 22.16 -23.45
CA LEU A 185 12.49 22.77 -23.84
C LEU A 185 11.52 21.72 -24.36
N ASP A 186 10.34 21.65 -23.75
CA ASP A 186 9.20 20.90 -24.25
C ASP A 186 8.56 21.64 -25.43
N THR A 187 9.09 21.39 -26.62
CA THR A 187 8.55 21.93 -27.87
C THR A 187 7.25 21.26 -28.30
N LEU A 188 6.86 20.14 -27.68
CA LEU A 188 5.66 19.38 -28.02
C LEU A 188 4.41 20.05 -27.45
N THR A 189 4.48 20.49 -26.20
CA THR A 189 3.41 21.28 -25.57
C THR A 189 3.38 22.71 -26.08
N LEU A 190 4.54 23.29 -26.42
CA LEU A 190 4.66 24.65 -26.95
C LEU A 190 3.91 24.84 -28.29
N GLU A 191 3.87 23.78 -29.09
CA GLU A 191 3.12 23.65 -30.35
C GLU A 191 1.59 23.52 -30.17
N SER A 192 1.08 23.56 -28.93
CA SER A 192 -0.34 23.55 -28.62
C SER A 192 -0.91 24.98 -28.58
N ASP A 193 -2.16 25.13 -29.02
CA ASP A 193 -2.96 26.34 -28.84
C ASP A 193 -3.55 26.41 -27.41
N SER A 194 -3.75 25.25 -26.74
CA SER A 194 -4.37 25.21 -25.40
C SER A 194 -3.44 25.74 -24.31
N ALA A 195 -3.95 26.67 -23.50
CA ALA A 195 -3.24 27.26 -22.38
C ALA A 195 -2.93 26.24 -21.25
N SER A 196 -3.79 25.23 -21.03
CA SER A 196 -3.52 24.13 -20.10
C SER A 196 -2.18 23.45 -20.42
N VAL A 197 -2.02 23.09 -21.70
CA VAL A 197 -0.86 22.37 -22.25
C VAL A 197 0.37 23.28 -22.36
N ASN A 198 0.25 24.45 -23.00
CA ASN A 198 1.41 25.25 -23.41
C ASN A 198 1.96 26.22 -22.35
N SER A 199 1.25 26.42 -21.23
CA SER A 199 1.60 27.43 -20.21
C SER A 199 3.03 27.28 -19.68
N SER A 200 3.44 26.04 -19.35
CA SER A 200 4.77 25.72 -18.80
C SER A 200 5.90 26.05 -19.79
N SER A 201 5.80 25.58 -21.03
CA SER A 201 6.83 25.79 -22.06
C SER A 201 6.87 27.23 -22.56
N ARG A 202 5.71 27.91 -22.71
CA ARG A 202 5.67 29.35 -23.01
C ARG A 202 6.28 30.20 -21.91
N SER A 203 5.99 29.90 -20.64
CA SER A 203 6.54 30.64 -19.50
C SER A 203 8.06 30.54 -19.44
N LEU A 204 8.64 29.37 -19.75
CA LEU A 204 10.10 29.21 -19.84
C LEU A 204 10.69 30.04 -20.99
N VAL A 205 10.06 30.05 -22.17
CA VAL A 205 10.59 30.79 -23.34
C VAL A 205 10.54 32.30 -23.11
N GLU A 206 9.45 32.86 -22.59
CA GLU A 206 9.39 34.30 -22.28
C GLU A 206 10.33 34.69 -21.12
N LEU A 207 10.51 33.84 -20.11
CA LEU A 207 11.50 34.09 -19.05
C LEU A 207 12.94 34.14 -19.60
N LEU A 208 13.28 33.25 -20.52
CA LEU A 208 14.59 33.28 -21.19
C LEU A 208 14.76 34.50 -22.11
N ARG A 209 13.67 34.96 -22.75
CA ARG A 209 13.62 36.18 -23.56
C ARG A 209 13.86 37.44 -22.72
N MET A 210 13.13 37.60 -21.61
CA MET A 210 13.29 38.73 -20.68
C MET A 210 14.71 38.79 -20.10
N ASN A 211 15.35 37.63 -19.87
CA ASN A 211 16.74 37.55 -19.43
C ASN A 211 17.76 38.01 -20.50
N ASN A 212 17.40 38.09 -21.79
CA ASN A 212 18.28 38.65 -22.82
C ASN A 212 18.31 40.19 -22.76
N GLU A 213 17.19 40.82 -22.39
CA GLU A 213 17.10 42.27 -22.21
C GLU A 213 17.96 42.78 -21.03
N GLN A 214 18.52 41.86 -20.21
CA GLN A 214 19.35 42.15 -19.04
C GLN A 214 20.81 41.64 -19.16
N GLU A 215 21.28 41.30 -20.37
CA GLU A 215 22.58 40.68 -20.67
C GLU A 215 22.82 39.33 -19.94
N HIS A 216 22.47 38.21 -20.59
CA HIS A 216 22.72 36.88 -20.04
C HIS A 216 24.23 36.56 -19.98
N SER A 217 24.67 35.97 -18.86
CA SER A 217 26.10 35.81 -18.52
C SER A 217 26.73 34.47 -18.89
N LYS A 218 26.00 33.60 -19.60
CA LYS A 218 26.43 32.24 -19.99
C LYS A 218 25.87 31.86 -21.36
N PRO A 219 26.58 31.03 -22.15
CA PRO A 219 26.06 30.49 -23.40
C PRO A 219 24.96 29.46 -23.17
N ARG A 220 23.89 29.56 -23.96
CA ARG A 220 22.74 28.64 -23.93
C ARG A 220 22.83 27.57 -25.01
N ILE A 221 22.53 26.33 -24.64
CA ILE A 221 22.39 25.20 -25.57
C ILE A 221 20.95 24.71 -25.49
N LEU A 222 20.24 24.73 -26.61
CA LEU A 222 18.87 24.24 -26.70
C LEU A 222 18.86 22.73 -26.92
N PHE A 223 18.05 22.01 -26.14
CA PHE A 223 17.65 20.65 -26.40
C PHE A 223 16.14 20.68 -26.72
N SER A 224 15.74 19.91 -27.72
CA SER A 224 14.37 19.71 -28.17
C SER A 224 14.24 18.26 -28.62
N HIS A 225 13.05 17.66 -28.57
CA HIS A 225 12.85 16.33 -29.16
C HIS A 225 12.71 16.47 -30.69
N VAL A 226 11.68 17.16 -31.17
CA VAL A 226 11.42 17.33 -32.61
C VAL A 226 12.41 18.31 -33.27
N PRO A 227 12.98 17.99 -34.44
CA PRO A 227 13.89 18.88 -35.16
C PRO A 227 13.26 20.25 -35.52
N LEU A 228 14.09 21.30 -35.51
CA LEU A 228 13.62 22.66 -35.85
C LEU A 228 13.31 22.81 -37.35
N TRP A 229 12.38 23.70 -37.69
CA TRP A 229 11.92 23.88 -39.06
C TRP A 229 13.06 24.25 -40.02
N ARG A 230 13.09 23.62 -41.20
CA ARG A 230 14.03 23.94 -42.28
C ARG A 230 13.35 23.85 -43.65
N PRO A 231 13.87 24.56 -44.67
CA PRO A 231 13.39 24.40 -46.04
C PRO A 231 13.46 22.94 -46.52
N PRO A 232 12.52 22.48 -47.38
CA PRO A 232 12.64 21.20 -48.07
C PRO A 232 13.99 21.06 -48.80
N ASP A 233 14.45 19.82 -48.93
CA ASP A 233 15.73 19.46 -49.56
C ASP A 233 17.01 20.00 -48.88
N THR A 234 16.91 20.53 -47.66
CA THR A 234 18.09 20.91 -46.84
C THR A 234 18.99 19.69 -46.57
N PRO A 235 20.30 19.75 -46.92
CA PRO A 235 21.20 18.60 -46.82
C PRO A 235 21.73 18.38 -45.39
N CYS A 236 21.39 17.25 -44.79
CA CYS A 236 21.73 16.83 -43.42
C CYS A 236 23.23 16.54 -43.12
N GLY A 237 24.16 16.96 -43.96
CA GLY A 237 25.60 16.66 -43.79
C GLY A 237 25.99 15.20 -44.08
N PRO A 238 27.28 14.84 -43.87
CA PRO A 238 27.87 13.60 -44.37
C PRO A 238 27.72 12.38 -43.44
N LEU A 239 27.10 12.53 -42.27
CA LEU A 239 26.93 11.45 -41.28
C LEU A 239 25.58 10.74 -41.34
N ARG A 240 24.62 11.25 -42.13
CA ARG A 240 23.32 10.63 -42.35
C ARG A 240 23.45 9.30 -43.09
N GLN A 241 22.69 8.29 -42.67
CA GLN A 241 22.67 6.96 -43.27
C GLN A 241 21.66 6.85 -44.42
N HIS A 242 20.51 7.50 -44.29
CA HIS A 242 19.51 7.61 -45.35
C HIS A 242 19.87 8.70 -46.37
N PRO A 243 19.93 8.43 -47.68
CA PRO A 243 20.35 9.39 -48.70
C PRO A 243 19.28 10.45 -49.04
N LYS A 244 18.25 10.61 -48.20
CA LYS A 244 17.16 11.57 -48.37
C LYS A 244 17.26 12.68 -47.32
N PRO A 245 16.94 13.93 -47.68
CA PRO A 245 16.80 15.02 -46.71
C PRO A 245 15.65 14.74 -45.74
N LEU A 246 15.66 15.41 -44.60
CA LEU A 246 14.52 15.49 -43.69
C LEU A 246 13.31 16.06 -44.45
N LEU A 247 12.17 15.38 -44.34
CA LEU A 247 10.91 15.83 -44.96
C LEU A 247 10.16 16.75 -43.99
N ASN A 248 9.04 17.32 -44.44
CA ASN A 248 8.11 18.10 -43.62
C ASN A 248 6.73 17.42 -43.67
N ARG A 249 6.69 16.14 -43.29
CA ARG A 249 5.45 15.37 -43.15
C ARG A 249 4.82 15.70 -41.80
N ARG A 250 3.49 15.60 -41.77
CA ARG A 250 2.66 15.86 -40.60
C ARG A 250 1.54 14.83 -40.60
N GLY A 251 1.20 14.29 -39.45
CA GLY A 251 0.07 13.38 -39.28
C GLY A 251 -0.63 13.59 -37.95
N TYR A 252 -1.44 12.62 -37.57
CA TYR A 252 -1.95 12.52 -36.20
C TYR A 252 -0.79 12.12 -35.28
N GLN A 253 -0.55 12.92 -34.24
CA GLN A 253 0.47 12.70 -33.19
C GLN A 253 1.95 12.54 -33.62
N PHE A 254 2.32 12.77 -34.89
CA PHE A 254 3.73 12.80 -35.34
C PHE A 254 4.03 13.96 -36.30
N ARG A 255 5.28 14.44 -36.29
CA ARG A 255 5.71 15.52 -37.20
C ARG A 255 7.24 15.63 -37.35
N ASP A 256 7.76 15.44 -38.58
CA ASP A 256 9.21 15.45 -38.88
C ASP A 256 9.98 16.72 -38.43
N GLN A 257 9.28 17.85 -38.25
CA GLN A 257 9.85 19.17 -37.93
C GLN A 257 8.80 20.09 -37.27
N LEU A 258 9.21 20.97 -36.37
CA LEU A 258 8.37 22.05 -35.78
C LEU A 258 7.77 22.99 -36.84
N PHE A 259 6.80 23.85 -36.45
CA PHE A 259 6.39 24.96 -37.33
C PHE A 259 7.50 26.02 -37.46
N GLN A 260 7.46 26.78 -38.56
CA GLN A 260 8.39 27.88 -38.82
C GLN A 260 8.27 28.99 -37.78
N ASN A 261 7.05 29.43 -37.43
CA ASN A 261 6.83 30.47 -36.43
C ASN A 261 7.28 30.04 -35.03
N THR A 262 7.06 28.77 -34.64
CA THR A 262 7.59 28.22 -33.37
C THR A 262 9.11 28.22 -33.37
N THR A 263 9.73 27.84 -34.51
CA THR A 263 11.19 27.84 -34.68
C THR A 263 11.77 29.25 -34.58
N GLU A 264 11.19 30.22 -35.28
CA GLU A 264 11.58 31.64 -35.23
C GLU A 264 11.43 32.22 -33.80
N TYR A 265 10.31 31.94 -33.14
CA TYR A 265 10.02 32.35 -31.76
C TYR A 265 11.05 31.81 -30.75
N ILE A 266 11.34 30.50 -30.78
CA ILE A 266 12.32 29.88 -29.88
C ILE A 266 13.72 30.44 -30.13
N LEU A 267 14.12 30.64 -31.38
CA LEU A 267 15.45 31.16 -31.72
C LEU A 267 15.64 32.61 -31.26
N GLU A 268 14.64 33.49 -31.49
CA GLU A 268 14.67 34.89 -31.03
C GLU A 268 14.73 34.99 -29.49
N ALA A 269 13.97 34.13 -28.80
CA ALA A 269 13.81 34.18 -27.35
C ALA A 269 14.96 33.50 -26.57
N ILE A 270 15.43 32.33 -27.00
CA ILE A 270 16.47 31.59 -26.27
C ILE A 270 17.87 32.02 -26.70
N GLN A 271 18.03 32.45 -27.95
CA GLN A 271 19.31 32.90 -28.55
C GLN A 271 20.48 31.88 -28.46
N PRO A 272 20.25 30.55 -28.64
CA PRO A 272 21.25 29.52 -28.34
C PRO A 272 22.54 29.64 -29.16
N VAL A 273 23.61 28.99 -28.68
CA VAL A 273 24.89 28.82 -29.42
C VAL A 273 24.99 27.44 -30.10
N ALA A 274 24.14 26.48 -29.72
CA ALA A 274 23.92 25.21 -30.39
C ALA A 274 22.55 24.61 -30.03
N ILE A 275 22.05 23.73 -30.90
CA ILE A 275 20.75 23.05 -30.75
C ILE A 275 20.94 21.54 -30.93
N PHE A 276 20.24 20.73 -30.13
CA PHE A 276 20.23 19.26 -30.20
C PHE A 276 18.79 18.74 -30.35
N SER A 277 18.60 17.76 -31.26
CA SER A 277 17.29 17.16 -31.60
C SER A 277 17.34 15.63 -31.75
N GLY A 278 16.17 14.98 -31.76
CA GLY A 278 15.91 13.54 -31.99
C GLY A 278 14.83 13.33 -33.08
N ASP A 279 13.91 12.38 -32.89
CA ASP A 279 12.72 12.02 -33.71
C ASP A 279 12.99 11.55 -35.16
N ASP A 280 13.99 12.08 -35.85
CA ASP A 280 14.40 11.68 -37.21
C ASP A 280 15.09 10.30 -37.26
N HIS A 281 15.41 9.72 -36.09
CA HIS A 281 16.11 8.44 -35.86
C HIS A 281 17.52 8.29 -36.49
N ASP A 282 17.89 9.15 -37.44
CA ASP A 282 19.17 9.19 -38.13
C ASP A 282 19.88 10.53 -37.87
N THR A 283 21.18 10.59 -38.14
CA THR A 283 21.95 11.82 -37.90
C THR A 283 21.61 12.89 -38.93
N CYS A 284 21.40 14.13 -38.48
CA CYS A 284 21.31 15.31 -39.32
C CYS A 284 22.15 16.45 -38.73
N THR A 285 22.73 17.31 -39.58
CA THR A 285 23.38 18.55 -39.14
C THR A 285 23.00 19.68 -40.09
N VAL A 286 22.45 20.76 -39.51
CA VAL A 286 21.90 21.92 -40.23
C VAL A 286 22.38 23.20 -39.52
N THR A 287 22.25 24.36 -40.16
CA THR A 287 22.62 25.65 -39.57
C THR A 287 21.49 26.64 -39.76
N HIS A 288 20.95 27.13 -38.64
CA HIS A 288 19.91 28.15 -38.58
C HIS A 288 20.51 29.55 -38.56
N THR A 289 19.68 30.56 -38.80
CA THR A 289 20.03 31.97 -38.61
C THR A 289 19.05 32.56 -37.61
N ILE A 290 19.55 33.13 -36.51
CA ILE A 290 18.71 33.57 -35.38
C ILE A 290 18.05 34.93 -35.64
N ASP A 291 18.72 35.84 -36.33
CA ASP A 291 18.33 37.25 -36.38
C ASP A 291 18.73 37.95 -37.69
N SER A 292 18.36 39.23 -37.79
CA SER A 292 18.76 40.11 -38.90
C SER A 292 20.25 40.49 -38.92
N SER A 293 21.04 40.13 -37.91
CA SER A 293 22.50 40.26 -37.93
C SER A 293 23.17 39.13 -38.73
N GLY A 294 22.45 38.00 -38.91
CA GLY A 294 22.94 36.83 -39.61
C GLY A 294 23.67 35.83 -38.71
N ARG A 295 23.43 35.84 -37.39
CA ARG A 295 24.12 34.92 -36.46
C ARG A 295 23.72 33.47 -36.75
N ALA A 296 24.69 32.69 -37.24
CA ALA A 296 24.54 31.31 -37.66
C ALA A 296 24.72 30.34 -36.47
N VAL A 297 23.79 29.39 -36.29
CA VAL A 297 23.79 28.47 -35.14
C VAL A 297 23.52 27.03 -35.59
N PRO A 298 24.36 26.05 -35.20
CA PRO A 298 24.21 24.67 -35.65
C PRO A 298 23.14 23.91 -34.86
N GLU A 299 22.36 23.10 -35.57
CA GLU A 299 21.54 22.04 -35.02
C GLU A 299 22.15 20.66 -35.32
N TYR A 300 22.22 19.81 -34.30
CA TYR A 300 22.67 18.43 -34.39
C TYR A 300 21.54 17.48 -33.99
N THR A 301 20.90 16.86 -34.98
CA THR A 301 19.95 15.78 -34.75
C THR A 301 20.74 14.49 -34.49
N ILE A 302 20.55 13.90 -33.31
CA ILE A 302 21.19 12.67 -32.85
C ILE A 302 20.28 11.51 -33.25
N GLY A 303 20.82 10.51 -33.94
CA GLY A 303 20.03 9.34 -34.32
C GLY A 303 19.84 8.33 -33.19
N ALA A 304 18.74 7.58 -33.27
CA ALA A 304 18.20 6.64 -32.28
C ALA A 304 19.24 5.71 -31.64
N PHE A 305 19.05 5.43 -30.34
CA PHE A 305 19.86 4.46 -29.58
C PHE A 305 19.41 3.01 -29.78
N GLY A 306 18.17 2.81 -30.23
CA GLY A 306 17.60 1.52 -30.62
C GLY A 306 18.06 1.06 -32.01
N TRP A 307 18.25 -0.26 -32.21
CA TRP A 307 18.50 -0.84 -33.55
C TRP A 307 17.21 -1.14 -34.33
N ALA A 308 16.04 -0.89 -33.72
CA ALA A 308 14.71 -1.19 -34.23
C ALA A 308 14.10 -0.04 -35.05
N SER A 309 14.56 1.20 -34.81
CA SER A 309 13.99 2.48 -35.24
C SER A 309 14.13 2.81 -36.74
N GLY A 310 14.13 1.80 -37.62
CA GLY A 310 14.17 1.96 -39.09
C GLY A 310 15.52 2.37 -39.70
N VAL A 311 16.53 2.64 -38.88
CA VAL A 311 17.88 3.06 -39.28
C VAL A 311 18.87 1.90 -39.06
N PRO A 312 19.79 1.59 -40.01
CA PRO A 312 20.55 0.35 -39.94
C PRO A 312 21.64 0.32 -38.86
N ILE A 313 22.09 1.47 -38.36
CA ILE A 313 23.09 1.57 -37.28
C ILE A 313 22.64 2.65 -36.29
N ALA A 314 22.42 2.27 -35.03
CA ALA A 314 22.07 3.17 -33.94
C ALA A 314 23.23 4.10 -33.54
N SER A 315 22.93 5.25 -32.91
CA SER A 315 23.93 6.26 -32.52
C SER A 315 23.72 6.87 -31.13
N TYR A 316 24.66 7.73 -30.72
CA TYR A 316 24.61 8.57 -29.52
C TYR A 316 25.59 9.75 -29.63
N GLY A 317 25.31 10.86 -28.95
CA GLY A 317 26.20 12.01 -28.88
C GLY A 317 27.17 11.94 -27.68
N LEU A 318 28.43 12.32 -27.89
CA LEU A 318 29.38 12.68 -26.84
C LEU A 318 29.70 14.18 -26.94
N LEU A 319 29.09 14.96 -26.04
CA LEU A 319 29.24 16.42 -25.93
C LEU A 319 30.21 16.75 -24.79
N THR A 320 31.27 17.49 -25.11
CA THR A 320 32.22 18.01 -24.12
C THR A 320 32.05 19.53 -24.03
N LEU A 321 31.75 20.02 -22.84
CA LEU A 321 31.55 21.44 -22.53
C LEU A 321 32.81 21.98 -21.85
N TYR A 322 33.34 23.08 -22.34
CA TYR A 322 34.52 23.76 -21.80
C TYR A 322 34.07 25.04 -21.05
N PRO A 323 34.87 25.57 -20.09
CA PRO A 323 34.51 26.79 -19.38
C PRO A 323 34.44 27.99 -20.32
N ALA A 324 33.22 28.45 -20.62
CA ALA A 324 32.99 29.54 -21.58
C ALA A 324 33.39 30.92 -21.02
N SER A 325 34.07 31.70 -21.86
CA SER A 325 34.54 33.06 -21.53
C SER A 325 33.66 34.20 -22.04
N ASP A 326 32.76 33.95 -23.01
CA ASP A 326 31.73 34.85 -23.51
C ASP A 326 30.39 34.08 -23.60
N ALA A 327 29.26 34.77 -23.39
CA ALA A 327 27.92 34.20 -23.52
C ALA A 327 27.52 33.86 -24.97
N ASN A 328 28.25 34.39 -25.97
CA ASN A 328 28.02 34.18 -27.39
C ASN A 328 28.97 33.16 -28.03
N GLU A 329 30.08 32.80 -27.38
CA GLU A 329 31.05 31.86 -27.96
C GLU A 329 30.71 30.39 -27.62
N PRO A 330 30.56 29.51 -28.63
CA PRO A 330 30.27 28.09 -28.42
C PRO A 330 31.51 27.31 -27.92
N GLU A 331 31.82 27.43 -26.64
CA GLU A 331 32.89 26.69 -25.97
C GLU A 331 32.52 25.21 -25.69
N PHE A 332 32.08 24.49 -26.72
CA PHE A 332 31.85 23.04 -26.69
C PHE A 332 32.59 22.28 -27.81
N ALA A 333 32.51 20.95 -27.79
CA ALA A 333 32.79 20.09 -28.94
C ALA A 333 31.90 18.84 -28.91
N LEU A 334 31.46 18.38 -30.07
CA LEU A 334 30.58 17.21 -30.23
C LEU A 334 31.27 16.11 -31.05
N GLN A 335 31.15 14.87 -30.61
CA GLN A 335 31.43 13.68 -31.40
C GLN A 335 30.17 12.81 -31.45
N ASN A 336 29.57 12.63 -32.64
CA ASN A 336 28.54 11.62 -32.85
C ASN A 336 29.18 10.23 -32.95
N CYS A 337 28.56 9.22 -32.34
CA CYS A 337 29.12 7.88 -32.18
C CYS A 337 28.14 6.81 -32.65
N PHE A 338 28.62 5.85 -33.45
CA PHE A 338 27.81 4.73 -33.94
C PHE A 338 28.00 3.47 -33.09
N LEU A 339 26.89 2.76 -32.84
CA LEU A 339 26.83 1.47 -32.15
C LEU A 339 27.02 0.29 -33.14
N PRO A 340 27.12 -0.98 -32.67
CA PRO A 340 27.32 -2.11 -33.58
C PRO A 340 26.12 -2.41 -34.49
N TYR A 341 26.38 -2.79 -35.74
CA TYR A 341 25.35 -3.28 -36.67
C TYR A 341 24.82 -4.67 -36.25
N GLN A 342 23.68 -4.71 -35.53
CA GLN A 342 23.18 -5.92 -34.88
C GLN A 342 22.84 -7.06 -35.86
N LEU A 343 22.18 -6.75 -36.97
CA LEU A 343 21.91 -7.73 -38.03
C LEU A 343 23.18 -8.30 -38.65
N GLY A 344 24.30 -7.58 -38.61
CA GLY A 344 25.61 -8.08 -39.02
C GLY A 344 26.16 -9.15 -38.06
N ILE A 345 25.96 -8.96 -36.75
CA ILE A 345 26.35 -9.93 -35.71
C ILE A 345 25.54 -11.22 -35.87
N TYR A 346 24.21 -11.12 -36.04
CA TYR A 346 23.35 -12.29 -36.26
C TYR A 346 23.67 -13.04 -37.57
N LYS A 347 23.98 -12.32 -38.66
CA LYS A 347 24.48 -12.95 -39.90
C LYS A 347 25.80 -13.70 -39.66
N ALA A 348 26.72 -13.13 -38.88
CA ALA A 348 27.98 -13.80 -38.53
C ALA A 348 27.75 -15.06 -37.68
N TYR A 349 26.81 -15.03 -36.73
CA TYR A 349 26.39 -16.20 -35.96
C TYR A 349 25.81 -17.30 -36.87
N ALA A 350 24.90 -16.97 -37.78
CA ALA A 350 24.30 -17.95 -38.70
C ALA A 350 25.37 -18.62 -39.58
N TRP A 351 26.31 -17.85 -40.15
CA TRP A 351 27.42 -18.39 -40.94
C TRP A 351 28.39 -19.26 -40.10
N ALA A 352 28.72 -18.84 -38.88
CA ALA A 352 29.55 -19.63 -37.98
C ALA A 352 28.86 -20.94 -37.54
N PHE A 353 27.55 -20.92 -37.29
CA PHE A 353 26.79 -22.13 -36.99
C PHE A 353 26.81 -23.12 -38.16
N LEU A 354 26.40 -22.67 -39.35
CA LEU A 354 26.31 -23.50 -40.56
C LEU A 354 27.67 -24.10 -40.95
N THR A 355 28.77 -23.34 -40.79
CA THR A 355 30.11 -23.85 -41.09
C THR A 355 30.61 -24.85 -40.04
N LEU A 356 30.35 -24.64 -38.74
CA LEU A 356 30.72 -25.59 -37.70
C LEU A 356 29.94 -26.90 -37.79
N ASP A 357 28.65 -26.84 -38.10
CA ASP A 357 27.84 -28.04 -38.36
C ASP A 357 28.28 -28.75 -39.64
N TYR A 358 28.59 -28.03 -40.73
CA TYR A 358 29.20 -28.64 -41.93
C TYR A 358 30.52 -29.37 -41.60
N PHE A 359 31.38 -28.81 -40.75
CA PHE A 359 32.60 -29.49 -40.28
C PHE A 359 32.31 -30.70 -39.37
N ALA A 360 31.23 -30.68 -38.59
CA ALA A 360 30.78 -31.85 -37.83
C ALA A 360 30.26 -32.96 -38.77
N PHE A 361 29.29 -32.66 -39.64
CA PHE A 361 28.67 -33.61 -40.56
C PHE A 361 29.66 -34.22 -41.57
N SER A 362 30.55 -33.41 -42.16
CA SER A 362 31.56 -33.90 -43.11
C SER A 362 32.59 -34.86 -42.46
N LYS A 363 32.86 -34.73 -41.16
CA LYS A 363 33.66 -35.70 -40.39
C LYS A 363 32.85 -36.92 -39.93
N LEU A 364 31.54 -36.79 -39.73
CA LEU A 364 30.64 -37.89 -39.37
C LEU A 364 30.43 -38.87 -40.54
N HIS A 365 30.21 -38.37 -41.76
CA HIS A 365 29.86 -39.24 -42.90
C HIS A 365 30.97 -40.20 -43.34
N LYS A 366 32.26 -39.89 -43.10
CA LYS A 366 33.42 -40.70 -43.51
C LYS A 366 33.55 -42.09 -42.83
N ARG A 367 32.53 -42.57 -42.11
CA ARG A 367 32.49 -43.92 -41.53
C ARG A 367 31.17 -44.69 -41.65
N VAL A 368 30.18 -44.19 -42.39
CA VAL A 368 28.85 -44.83 -42.52
C VAL A 368 28.79 -45.90 -43.64
N MET A 369 29.84 -46.01 -44.47
CA MET A 369 29.88 -46.85 -45.67
C MET A 369 30.20 -48.35 -45.46
N TYR A 370 30.24 -48.88 -44.23
CA TYR A 370 30.49 -50.32 -43.99
C TYR A 370 29.74 -50.90 -42.78
N ASN A 371 29.25 -52.13 -42.98
CA ASN A 371 28.56 -53.06 -42.06
C ASN A 371 27.09 -52.74 -41.64
N PRO A 372 26.09 -53.51 -42.13
CA PRO A 372 24.74 -53.60 -41.56
C PRO A 372 24.64 -54.69 -40.46
N PRO A 373 23.52 -54.74 -39.72
CA PRO A 373 22.75 -56.00 -39.65
C PRO A 373 21.21 -55.84 -39.73
N HIS A 374 20.52 -56.99 -39.81
CA HIS A 374 19.07 -57.23 -39.94
C HIS A 374 18.24 -56.74 -38.72
N ILE A 375 16.98 -56.25 -38.83
CA ILE A 375 15.69 -56.92 -39.17
C ILE A 375 15.37 -58.04 -38.15
N GLU A 376 14.23 -58.10 -37.42
CA GLU A 376 12.93 -57.36 -37.38
C GLU A 376 12.49 -57.17 -35.88
N ALA A 377 11.26 -56.97 -35.33
CA ALA A 377 9.82 -56.87 -35.69
C ALA A 377 9.04 -56.33 -34.42
N VAL A 378 7.74 -55.97 -34.32
CA VAL A 378 6.64 -55.57 -35.25
C VAL A 378 5.48 -54.89 -34.45
N SER A 379 4.70 -53.96 -35.05
CA SER A 379 3.41 -53.37 -34.57
C SER A 379 3.38 -52.56 -33.24
N GLY A 380 2.46 -51.63 -33.02
CA GLY A 380 1.41 -51.10 -33.92
C GLY A 380 0.63 -49.91 -33.29
N SER A 381 0.14 -48.99 -34.12
CA SER A 381 -0.63 -47.80 -33.75
C SER A 381 -2.14 -48.01 -33.88
N TYR A 382 -2.94 -47.43 -32.99
CA TYR A 382 -4.39 -47.29 -33.20
C TYR A 382 -4.89 -45.89 -32.86
N ILE A 383 -5.75 -45.39 -33.76
CA ILE A 383 -6.67 -44.27 -33.56
C ILE A 383 -8.01 -44.88 -33.13
N ILE A 384 -8.78 -44.20 -32.28
CA ILE A 384 -10.21 -44.45 -32.06
C ILE A 384 -10.91 -43.10 -32.03
N GLU A 385 -12.08 -43.04 -32.67
CA GLU A 385 -12.89 -41.83 -32.89
C GLU A 385 -13.87 -41.55 -31.74
N PHE A 386 -14.60 -40.43 -31.83
CA PHE A 386 -15.78 -40.14 -31.01
C PHE A 386 -17.04 -40.54 -31.79
N GLU A 387 -18.04 -41.08 -31.09
CA GLU A 387 -19.44 -41.17 -31.56
C GLU A 387 -20.36 -40.67 -30.44
N ASP A 388 -21.32 -39.81 -30.80
CA ASP A 388 -22.50 -39.47 -30.00
C ASP A 388 -23.64 -40.45 -30.34
N ASP A 389 -24.58 -40.66 -29.40
CA ASP A 389 -26.04 -40.64 -29.66
C ASP A 389 -26.87 -40.90 -28.39
N ASP A 390 -27.91 -40.08 -28.19
CA ASP A 390 -29.30 -40.34 -27.76
C ASP A 390 -29.70 -41.41 -26.68
N ILE A 391 -30.83 -41.31 -25.96
CA ILE A 391 -31.68 -40.21 -25.40
C ILE A 391 -32.87 -40.90 -24.63
N HIS A 392 -33.54 -40.20 -23.68
CA HIS A 392 -34.86 -40.57 -23.08
C HIS A 392 -34.94 -41.84 -22.16
N ARG A 393 -35.85 -42.03 -21.17
CA ARG A 393 -37.04 -41.28 -20.65
C ARG A 393 -37.50 -41.79 -19.25
N HIS A 394 -38.17 -40.91 -18.47
CA HIS A 394 -39.13 -41.18 -17.38
C HIS A 394 -38.66 -41.90 -16.08
N SER A 395 -39.32 -41.76 -14.91
CA SER A 395 -40.02 -40.59 -14.28
C SER A 395 -40.34 -40.87 -12.79
N ASN A 396 -40.48 -39.78 -12.01
CA ASN A 396 -41.24 -39.63 -10.75
C ASN A 396 -40.80 -40.29 -9.41
N ASN A 397 -40.88 -39.43 -8.38
CA ASN A 397 -41.29 -39.66 -6.97
C ASN A 397 -40.27 -39.95 -5.84
N LEU A 398 -40.37 -39.04 -4.84
CA LEU A 398 -40.27 -39.20 -3.38
C LEU A 398 -38.90 -39.27 -2.68
N ASN A 399 -38.62 -38.16 -1.99
CA ASN A 399 -37.91 -37.95 -0.73
C ASN A 399 -37.50 -39.20 0.08
N THR A 400 -36.21 -39.30 0.45
CA THR A 400 -35.77 -39.40 1.86
C THR A 400 -34.25 -39.19 1.98
N MET A 401 -33.75 -38.98 3.21
CA MET A 401 -32.34 -38.66 3.51
C MET A 401 -31.41 -39.89 3.48
N SER A 402 -30.11 -39.58 3.54
CA SER A 402 -28.98 -40.40 4.06
C SER A 402 -28.18 -41.29 3.10
N SER A 403 -26.85 -41.14 3.20
CA SER A 403 -25.76 -42.02 2.75
C SER A 403 -25.81 -42.60 1.32
N VAL A 404 -24.92 -42.10 0.45
CA VAL A 404 -24.49 -42.82 -0.76
C VAL A 404 -23.00 -43.12 -0.71
N SER A 405 -22.70 -44.40 -0.63
CA SER A 405 -21.38 -45.03 -0.56
C SER A 405 -20.42 -44.66 -1.71
N VAL A 406 -19.19 -44.27 -1.36
CA VAL A 406 -18.05 -44.24 -2.31
C VAL A 406 -17.58 -45.65 -2.61
N HIS A 407 -17.81 -46.14 -3.84
CA HIS A 407 -17.14 -47.27 -4.53
C HIS A 407 -17.76 -47.35 -5.96
N LYS A 408 -17.07 -47.63 -7.08
CA LYS A 408 -15.76 -48.26 -7.31
C LYS A 408 -15.35 -48.24 -8.81
N LYS A 409 -14.42 -47.40 -9.28
CA LYS A 409 -13.78 -47.61 -10.61
C LYS A 409 -12.42 -46.93 -10.91
N LEU A 410 -11.49 -46.88 -9.95
CA LEU A 410 -10.07 -46.62 -10.23
C LEU A 410 -9.20 -47.85 -9.94
N LYS A 411 -8.80 -48.57 -10.99
CA LYS A 411 -7.71 -49.56 -10.97
C LYS A 411 -6.52 -48.97 -11.75
N GLY A 412 -5.51 -48.46 -11.05
CA GLY A 412 -4.30 -47.94 -11.70
C GLY A 412 -3.31 -47.23 -10.78
N PHE A 413 -3.80 -46.55 -9.72
CA PHE A 413 -2.97 -45.81 -8.76
C PHE A 413 -3.39 -46.15 -7.33
N ASN A 414 -2.82 -47.20 -6.73
CA ASN A 414 -3.06 -47.54 -5.32
C ASN A 414 -1.79 -48.02 -4.62
N GLY A 415 -1.46 -47.34 -3.52
CA GLY A 415 -0.24 -47.49 -2.74
C GLY A 415 -0.17 -46.35 -1.72
N ALA A 416 0.45 -45.23 -2.11
CA ALA A 416 0.57 -44.03 -1.26
C ALA A 416 -0.78 -43.42 -0.83
N ILE A 417 -1.74 -43.25 -1.75
CA ILE A 417 -3.03 -42.59 -1.46
C ILE A 417 -3.82 -43.35 -0.37
N VAL A 418 -3.75 -44.68 -0.35
CA VAL A 418 -4.41 -45.55 0.65
C VAL A 418 -3.64 -45.58 1.98
N ALA A 419 -2.37 -45.16 2.01
CA ALA A 419 -1.63 -44.95 3.25
C ALA A 419 -1.97 -43.59 3.87
N ALA A 420 -1.95 -42.50 3.11
CA ALA A 420 -2.33 -41.16 3.58
C ALA A 420 -3.77 -41.15 4.14
N ALA A 421 -4.73 -41.68 3.39
CA ALA A 421 -6.14 -41.81 3.81
C ALA A 421 -6.38 -42.83 4.95
N LYS A 422 -5.34 -43.50 5.45
CA LYS A 422 -5.40 -44.37 6.63
C LYS A 422 -4.89 -43.73 7.91
N HIS A 423 -4.13 -42.62 7.81
CA HIS A 423 -3.55 -41.93 8.96
C HIS A 423 -4.29 -40.64 9.34
N ILE A 424 -5.15 -40.12 8.45
CA ILE A 424 -6.04 -38.99 8.73
C ILE A 424 -7.49 -39.51 8.62
N THR A 425 -8.11 -39.81 9.76
CA THR A 425 -9.53 -40.21 9.84
C THR A 425 -10.40 -39.06 10.34
N PRO A 426 -11.72 -39.03 10.05
CA PRO A 426 -12.61 -38.00 10.59
C PRO A 426 -12.64 -37.92 12.12
N GLU A 427 -12.37 -39.03 12.81
CA GLU A 427 -12.30 -39.10 14.27
C GLU A 427 -11.07 -38.36 14.84
N LEU A 428 -10.00 -38.20 14.06
CA LEU A 428 -8.84 -37.35 14.40
C LEU A 428 -9.10 -35.85 14.20
N ILE A 429 -10.26 -35.47 13.65
CA ILE A 429 -10.67 -34.06 13.43
C ILE A 429 -11.57 -33.56 14.59
N ALA A 430 -12.05 -34.46 15.46
CA ALA A 430 -13.06 -34.16 16.47
C ALA A 430 -12.58 -33.26 17.63
N ASP A 431 -11.29 -33.30 17.98
CA ASP A 431 -10.67 -32.41 18.97
C ASP A 431 -9.63 -31.52 18.29
N SER A 432 -10.00 -30.27 18.01
CA SER A 432 -9.00 -29.21 17.85
C SER A 432 -8.37 -28.96 19.23
N PRO A 433 -7.05 -29.14 19.44
CA PRO A 433 -6.44 -28.98 20.75
C PRO A 433 -6.71 -27.58 21.29
N GLY A 434 -7.51 -27.49 22.36
CA GLY A 434 -7.97 -26.21 22.91
C GLY A 434 -6.79 -25.28 23.19
N VAL A 435 -6.91 -24.02 22.77
CA VAL A 435 -5.85 -23.01 22.79
C VAL A 435 -5.06 -23.10 24.09
N LYS A 436 -3.78 -23.52 24.00
CA LYS A 436 -2.89 -23.57 25.17
C LYS A 436 -2.85 -22.18 25.77
N ARG A 437 -3.31 -22.05 27.03
CA ARG A 437 -3.49 -20.78 27.75
C ARG A 437 -2.15 -20.19 28.22
N VAL A 438 -1.29 -19.93 27.24
CA VAL A 438 0.03 -19.32 27.39
C VAL A 438 0.15 -18.31 26.25
N TRP A 439 0.72 -17.13 26.49
CA TRP A 439 1.27 -16.34 25.39
C TRP A 439 2.11 -17.28 24.49
N PRO A 440 1.91 -17.32 23.16
CA PRO A 440 2.68 -18.25 22.33
C PRO A 440 4.18 -17.90 22.28
N ASN A 441 4.58 -16.72 22.79
CA ASN A 441 5.96 -16.24 22.75
C ASN A 441 6.93 -17.02 23.67
N PRO A 442 6.74 -17.15 25.02
CA PRO A 442 7.76 -17.77 25.86
C PRO A 442 8.06 -19.23 25.51
N GLN A 443 7.10 -19.98 24.96
CA GLN A 443 7.37 -21.34 24.46
C GLN A 443 8.28 -21.29 23.21
N ALA A 444 8.04 -20.38 22.27
CA ALA A 444 8.91 -20.20 21.10
C ALA A 444 10.32 -19.75 21.51
N MET A 445 10.44 -18.82 22.46
CA MET A 445 11.72 -18.37 22.97
C MET A 445 12.51 -19.48 23.68
N GLN A 446 11.85 -20.22 24.58
CA GLN A 446 12.49 -21.25 25.41
C GLN A 446 12.87 -22.52 24.64
N GLU A 447 12.05 -22.95 23.66
CA GLU A 447 12.32 -24.19 22.91
C GLU A 447 13.26 -23.99 21.72
N PHE A 448 13.24 -22.82 21.07
CA PHE A 448 14.07 -22.54 19.89
C PHE A 448 15.25 -21.59 20.14
N GLY A 449 15.36 -20.99 21.34
CA GLY A 449 16.42 -20.02 21.66
C GLY A 449 16.31 -18.71 20.89
N LEU A 450 15.08 -18.33 20.52
CA LEU A 450 14.78 -17.11 19.78
C LEU A 450 14.42 -15.96 20.74
N ASP A 451 14.89 -14.76 20.44
CA ASP A 451 14.70 -13.56 21.25
C ASP A 451 14.77 -12.25 20.43
N GLY A 452 15.08 -12.31 19.13
CA GLY A 452 15.32 -11.17 18.26
C GLY A 452 16.80 -10.78 18.13
N THR A 453 17.73 -11.46 18.80
CA THR A 453 19.18 -11.19 18.71
C THR A 453 19.66 -11.18 17.26
N GLY A 454 20.34 -10.09 16.88
CA GLY A 454 20.84 -9.85 15.52
C GLY A 454 19.87 -9.12 14.60
N ILE A 455 18.62 -8.88 15.02
CA ILE A 455 17.60 -8.15 14.25
C ILE A 455 17.49 -6.70 14.75
N LYS A 456 17.37 -5.76 13.82
CA LYS A 456 17.02 -4.36 14.09
C LYS A 456 15.51 -4.15 13.98
N VAL A 457 14.88 -3.70 15.07
CA VAL A 457 13.44 -3.35 15.12
C VAL A 457 13.31 -1.87 15.44
N CYS A 458 12.56 -1.16 14.61
CA CYS A 458 12.45 0.29 14.68
C CYS A 458 10.99 0.71 14.84
N ILE A 459 10.76 1.74 15.64
CA ILE A 459 9.41 2.15 16.07
C ILE A 459 9.22 3.62 15.69
N ILE A 460 8.17 3.90 14.93
CA ILE A 460 7.76 5.27 14.56
C ILE A 460 6.54 5.62 15.43
N ASP A 461 6.75 6.49 16.42
CA ASP A 461 5.77 6.78 17.48
C ASP A 461 6.09 8.13 18.19
N SER A 462 5.57 8.32 19.39
CA SER A 462 5.68 9.52 20.24
C SER A 462 7.00 9.66 21.02
N GLY A 463 7.85 8.63 21.04
CA GLY A 463 9.14 8.61 21.74
C GLY A 463 9.32 7.38 22.63
N VAL A 464 10.41 7.32 23.39
CA VAL A 464 10.63 6.29 24.43
C VAL A 464 11.32 6.88 25.66
N ASP A 465 10.81 6.57 26.87
CA ASP A 465 11.60 6.71 28.09
C ASP A 465 12.64 5.58 28.19
N TYR A 466 13.74 5.74 27.47
CA TYR A 466 14.88 4.81 27.48
C TYR A 466 15.57 4.71 28.85
N ASN A 467 15.26 5.58 29.83
CA ASN A 467 15.73 5.46 31.20
C ASN A 467 14.95 4.41 32.00
N HIS A 468 13.79 3.96 31.49
CA HIS A 468 12.96 2.97 32.16
C HIS A 468 13.73 1.64 32.36
N PRO A 469 13.80 1.07 33.59
CA PRO A 469 14.63 -0.11 33.88
C PRO A 469 14.33 -1.33 33.01
N GLU A 470 13.04 -1.62 32.77
CA GLU A 470 12.61 -2.72 31.89
C GLU A 470 13.07 -2.52 30.43
N LEU A 471 13.35 -1.28 30.01
CA LEU A 471 13.79 -0.93 28.66
C LEU A 471 15.33 -0.78 28.55
N GLY A 472 16.07 -1.02 29.63
CA GLY A 472 17.54 -1.06 29.65
C GLY A 472 18.23 0.11 30.36
N ALA A 473 17.51 1.19 30.70
CA ALA A 473 18.03 2.36 31.41
C ALA A 473 19.28 3.02 30.78
N CYS A 474 19.29 3.18 29.45
CA CYS A 474 20.43 3.71 28.67
C CYS A 474 20.01 4.20 27.28
N TRP A 475 20.88 4.98 26.63
CA TRP A 475 20.70 5.44 25.23
C TRP A 475 22.05 5.48 24.49
N LYS A 476 22.11 4.95 23.27
CA LYS A 476 23.27 5.01 22.33
C LYS A 476 24.64 4.68 22.98
N THR A 477 24.68 3.75 23.93
CA THR A 477 25.89 3.27 24.63
C THR A 477 26.14 1.79 24.34
N GLU A 478 27.39 1.32 24.43
CA GLU A 478 27.73 -0.09 24.21
C GLU A 478 26.93 -1.02 25.14
N GLY A 479 26.37 -2.11 24.59
CA GLY A 479 25.51 -3.05 25.31
C GLY A 479 24.06 -2.56 25.54
N CYS A 480 23.73 -1.33 25.20
CA CYS A 480 22.37 -0.81 25.29
C CYS A 480 21.46 -1.40 24.20
N PRO A 481 20.15 -1.64 24.45
CA PRO A 481 19.22 -2.02 23.41
C PRO A 481 18.88 -0.87 22.44
N TRP A 482 18.80 0.37 22.93
CA TRP A 482 18.50 1.55 22.12
C TRP A 482 19.77 2.11 21.49
N GLN A 483 20.01 1.77 20.23
CA GLN A 483 21.23 2.14 19.47
C GLN A 483 20.95 3.14 18.33
N LEU A 484 19.69 3.26 17.92
CA LEU A 484 19.27 3.95 16.70
C LEU A 484 18.15 4.96 17.00
N GLY A 485 17.78 5.80 16.02
CA GLY A 485 16.64 6.69 16.13
C GLY A 485 16.92 8.11 16.64
N TYR A 486 15.89 8.96 16.55
CA TYR A 486 16.01 10.42 16.47
C TYR A 486 14.64 11.10 16.73
N ASP A 487 14.66 12.36 17.14
CA ASP A 487 13.49 13.24 17.24
C ASP A 487 13.48 14.24 16.08
N PHE A 488 12.38 14.27 15.32
CA PHE A 488 12.29 15.06 14.09
C PHE A 488 11.73 16.47 14.29
N LEU A 489 11.24 16.82 15.49
CA LEU A 489 10.36 17.99 15.67
C LEU A 489 10.51 18.73 17.01
N GLY A 490 10.82 18.04 18.12
CA GLY A 490 10.94 18.63 19.46
C GLY A 490 9.63 19.08 20.11
N ASP A 491 9.68 19.26 21.44
CA ASP A 491 8.51 19.42 22.32
C ASP A 491 7.60 20.62 21.99
N GLU A 492 8.15 21.65 21.33
CA GLU A 492 7.48 22.91 21.02
C GLU A 492 6.68 22.90 19.70
N TYR A 493 6.74 21.85 18.87
CA TYR A 493 6.09 21.84 17.56
C TYR A 493 4.54 21.85 17.64
N ARG A 494 3.88 22.79 16.94
CA ARG A 494 2.41 23.01 16.92
C ARG A 494 1.79 22.96 15.51
N GLY A 495 2.45 22.32 14.56
CA GLY A 495 2.02 22.31 13.15
C GLY A 495 2.58 23.51 12.37
N GLU A 496 1.82 23.94 11.36
CA GLU A 496 2.23 24.97 10.39
C GLU A 496 2.78 26.25 11.05
N GLY A 497 3.79 26.85 10.42
CA GLY A 497 4.47 28.05 10.94
C GLY A 497 5.37 27.81 12.16
N THR A 498 5.35 26.62 12.78
CA THR A 498 6.21 26.31 13.94
C THR A 498 7.55 25.69 13.48
N PRO A 499 8.72 26.28 13.79
CA PRO A 499 10.01 25.70 13.44
C PRO A 499 10.27 24.36 14.16
N LEU A 500 10.68 23.35 13.40
CA LEU A 500 11.14 22.07 13.95
C LEU A 500 12.41 22.26 14.81
N LYS A 501 12.45 21.60 15.96
CA LYS A 501 13.59 21.53 16.90
C LYS A 501 14.05 20.08 17.09
N PRO A 502 14.53 19.40 16.02
CA PRO A 502 14.93 18.00 16.08
C PRO A 502 16.09 17.75 17.05
N SER A 503 16.22 16.52 17.57
CA SER A 503 17.25 16.15 18.54
C SER A 503 17.67 14.67 18.49
N ASP A 504 18.84 14.36 19.03
CA ASP A 504 19.36 13.00 19.18
C ASP A 504 18.62 12.14 20.23
N PHE A 505 17.63 12.70 20.94
CA PHE A 505 16.98 12.16 22.13
C PHE A 505 15.44 12.13 21.98
N PRO A 506 14.87 11.05 21.41
CA PRO A 506 13.43 10.87 21.23
C PRO A 506 12.75 10.46 22.55
N MET A 507 12.84 11.33 23.56
CA MET A 507 12.21 11.13 24.86
C MET A 507 10.68 11.17 24.73
N ASP A 508 9.99 10.26 25.42
CA ASP A 508 8.54 10.23 25.43
C ASP A 508 7.96 11.17 26.50
N CYS A 509 6.92 11.91 26.11
CA CYS A 509 6.11 12.75 26.99
C CYS A 509 4.60 12.50 26.84
N LEU A 510 4.19 11.60 25.93
CA LEU A 510 2.81 11.16 25.73
C LEU A 510 2.55 9.82 26.43
N GLY A 511 3.53 8.92 26.41
CA GLY A 511 3.54 7.62 27.06
C GLY A 511 3.19 6.44 26.15
N HIS A 512 2.61 6.71 24.98
CA HIS A 512 2.20 5.68 24.01
C HIS A 512 3.40 4.94 23.42
N GLY A 513 4.43 5.66 22.98
CA GLY A 513 5.62 5.07 22.36
C GLY A 513 6.45 4.26 23.35
N THR A 514 6.47 4.63 24.63
CA THR A 514 7.04 3.82 25.73
C THR A 514 6.20 2.56 26.00
N HIS A 515 4.88 2.62 25.84
CA HIS A 515 3.97 1.47 26.00
C HIS A 515 4.15 0.44 24.88
N VAL A 516 4.16 0.92 23.63
CA VAL A 516 4.55 0.18 22.42
C VAL A 516 5.94 -0.43 22.58
N SER A 517 6.91 0.34 23.10
CA SER A 517 8.29 -0.12 23.34
C SER A 517 8.36 -1.27 24.33
N GLY A 518 7.63 -1.25 25.44
CA GLY A 518 7.62 -2.35 26.40
C GLY A 518 7.11 -3.67 25.82
N ILE A 519 6.10 -3.62 24.94
CA ILE A 519 5.52 -4.81 24.30
C ILE A 519 6.53 -5.52 23.39
N ILE A 520 7.44 -4.80 22.71
CA ILE A 520 8.51 -5.44 21.93
C ILE A 520 9.76 -5.73 22.77
N ALA A 521 10.19 -4.77 23.58
CA ALA A 521 11.56 -4.65 24.08
C ALA A 521 11.72 -4.85 25.60
N GLY A 522 10.65 -5.07 26.37
CA GLY A 522 10.73 -5.21 27.84
C GLY A 522 11.60 -6.39 28.29
N ARG A 523 12.46 -6.18 29.30
CA ARG A 523 13.47 -7.15 29.77
C ARG A 523 13.41 -7.49 31.26
N GLY A 524 12.60 -6.78 32.03
CA GLY A 524 12.57 -6.90 33.48
C GLY A 524 11.48 -7.86 33.99
N PRO A 525 11.24 -7.86 35.32
CA PRO A 525 10.26 -8.72 35.95
C PRO A 525 8.80 -8.24 35.82
N GLN A 526 8.53 -7.01 35.35
CA GLN A 526 7.16 -6.49 35.22
C GLN A 526 6.63 -6.57 33.78
N VAL A 527 7.48 -6.37 32.77
CA VAL A 527 7.12 -6.32 31.35
C VAL A 527 8.18 -7.07 30.55
N HIS A 528 7.83 -8.27 30.09
CA HIS A 528 8.67 -9.06 29.18
C HIS A 528 8.15 -8.93 27.75
N GLY A 529 8.91 -8.24 26.91
CA GLY A 529 8.56 -7.97 25.52
C GLY A 529 8.66 -9.19 24.62
N VAL A 530 8.20 -9.06 23.38
CA VAL A 530 8.20 -10.18 22.43
C VAL A 530 9.60 -10.49 21.87
N ALA A 531 10.44 -9.49 21.66
CA ALA A 531 11.80 -9.65 21.07
C ALA A 531 12.90 -8.90 21.87
N PRO A 532 13.15 -9.26 23.15
CA PRO A 532 14.09 -8.56 24.03
C PRO A 532 15.59 -8.69 23.64
N GLY A 533 15.96 -9.58 22.73
CA GLY A 533 17.32 -9.66 22.17
C GLY A 533 17.58 -8.68 21.01
N ALA A 534 16.53 -8.09 20.43
CA ALA A 534 16.67 -7.20 19.28
C ALA A 534 17.39 -5.88 19.62
N THR A 535 17.98 -5.27 18.58
CA THR A 535 18.50 -3.90 18.62
C THR A 535 17.39 -2.93 18.22
N PHE A 536 17.21 -1.86 18.98
CA PHE A 536 16.07 -0.96 18.85
C PHE A 536 16.44 0.45 18.38
N GLY A 537 15.52 1.04 17.62
CA GLY A 537 15.51 2.47 17.29
C GLY A 537 14.13 3.10 17.48
N MET A 538 14.10 4.29 18.06
CA MET A 538 12.86 5.07 18.27
C MET A 538 12.91 6.35 17.43
N TYR A 539 11.90 6.55 16.59
CA TYR A 539 11.80 7.68 15.68
C TYR A 539 10.58 8.50 16.11
N ARG A 540 10.83 9.60 16.82
CA ARG A 540 9.78 10.42 17.44
C ARG A 540 9.15 11.35 16.41
N VAL A 541 7.84 11.19 16.22
CA VAL A 541 7.02 11.92 15.24
C VAL A 541 5.85 12.73 15.84
N TYR A 542 5.65 12.70 17.16
CA TYR A 542 4.66 13.54 17.86
C TYR A 542 5.29 14.49 18.89
N SER A 543 4.78 15.72 18.94
CA SER A 543 5.20 16.72 19.93
C SER A 543 4.63 16.44 21.32
N CYS A 544 5.16 17.10 22.36
CA CYS A 544 4.54 17.04 23.67
C CYS A 544 3.20 17.79 23.68
N PRO A 545 2.21 17.31 24.44
CA PRO A 545 0.89 17.91 24.48
C PRO A 545 0.91 19.31 25.09
N VAL A 546 0.17 20.23 24.49
CA VAL A 546 -0.24 21.50 25.10
C VAL A 546 -1.75 21.59 25.02
N ASN A 547 -2.40 21.89 26.15
CA ASN A 547 -3.87 21.89 26.30
C ASN A 547 -4.52 20.56 25.82
N GLY A 548 -3.81 19.44 25.97
CA GLY A 548 -4.22 18.11 25.50
C GLY A 548 -3.86 17.76 24.05
N SER A 549 -3.59 18.75 23.19
CA SER A 549 -3.30 18.52 21.76
C SER A 549 -1.81 18.30 21.48
N SER A 550 -1.50 17.31 20.63
CA SER A 550 -0.15 17.00 20.14
C SER A 550 -0.13 16.95 18.62
N TYR A 551 1.03 17.24 18.02
CA TYR A 551 1.13 17.56 16.59
C TYR A 551 2.15 16.68 15.87
N THR A 552 1.84 16.33 14.63
CA THR A 552 2.69 15.61 13.66
C THR A 552 2.46 16.19 12.27
N ASP A 553 3.14 15.68 11.24
CA ASP A 553 2.92 16.02 9.83
C ASP A 553 3.34 14.86 8.92
N GLY A 554 2.72 14.75 7.73
CA GLY A 554 3.02 13.68 6.77
C GLY A 554 4.49 13.63 6.33
N SER A 555 5.13 14.80 6.15
CA SER A 555 6.55 14.87 5.80
C SER A 555 7.47 14.41 6.94
N ILE A 556 7.03 14.55 8.20
CA ILE A 556 7.75 14.06 9.39
C ILE A 556 7.67 12.52 9.45
N LEU A 557 6.49 11.95 9.17
CA LEU A 557 6.30 10.50 9.08
C LEU A 557 7.19 9.87 7.99
N MET A 558 7.23 10.48 6.80
CA MET A 558 8.08 10.04 5.69
C MET A 558 9.58 10.12 6.04
N GLN A 559 10.03 11.22 6.64
CA GLN A 559 11.43 11.38 7.10
C GLN A 559 11.81 10.34 8.16
N ALA A 560 10.92 10.03 9.10
CA ALA A 560 11.14 8.99 10.11
C ALA A 560 11.27 7.58 9.50
N ALA A 561 10.45 7.25 8.50
CA ALA A 561 10.54 5.98 7.77
C ALA A 561 11.80 5.90 6.88
N GLU A 562 12.20 7.01 6.24
CA GLU A 562 13.46 7.07 5.50
C GLU A 562 14.68 6.88 6.42
N ALA A 563 14.70 7.54 7.57
CA ALA A 563 15.76 7.38 8.57
C ALA A 563 15.83 5.92 9.08
N ALA A 564 14.68 5.30 9.39
CA ALA A 564 14.64 3.89 9.77
C ALA A 564 15.12 2.94 8.65
N TYR A 565 14.81 3.24 7.38
CA TYR A 565 15.37 2.48 6.26
C TYR A 565 16.91 2.63 6.19
N ASN A 566 17.42 3.86 6.30
CA ASN A 566 18.85 4.16 6.20
C ASN A 566 19.69 3.62 7.37
N ASP A 567 19.13 3.62 8.59
CA ASP A 567 19.71 2.94 9.76
C ASP A 567 19.66 1.40 9.63
N GLY A 568 19.07 0.86 8.56
CA GLY A 568 19.08 -0.55 8.21
C GLY A 568 18.14 -1.41 9.05
N CYS A 569 17.01 -0.86 9.48
CA CYS A 569 16.00 -1.57 10.26
C CYS A 569 15.42 -2.76 9.46
N ASN A 570 15.33 -3.94 10.09
CA ASN A 570 14.75 -5.13 9.46
C ASN A 570 13.23 -5.19 9.62
N VAL A 571 12.73 -4.61 10.71
CA VAL A 571 11.31 -4.47 11.03
C VAL A 571 11.02 -3.02 11.40
N ILE A 572 9.94 -2.45 10.89
CA ILE A 572 9.41 -1.14 11.30
C ILE A 572 7.99 -1.34 11.84
N ASN A 573 7.76 -0.89 13.07
CA ASN A 573 6.43 -0.81 13.69
C ASN A 573 5.87 0.61 13.53
N VAL A 574 4.64 0.71 13.02
CA VAL A 574 3.92 1.97 12.84
C VAL A 574 2.55 1.87 13.52
N SER A 575 2.47 2.39 14.74
CA SER A 575 1.25 2.38 15.56
C SER A 575 0.44 3.68 15.38
N ILE A 576 0.22 4.08 14.12
CA ILE A 576 -0.35 5.35 13.67
C ILE A 576 -1.45 5.06 12.64
N GLY A 577 -2.55 5.82 12.66
CA GLY A 577 -3.64 5.77 11.68
C GLY A 577 -3.83 7.12 10.97
N LEU A 578 -4.15 7.07 9.67
CA LEU A 578 -4.38 8.21 8.76
C LEU A 578 -5.72 8.02 8.01
N ILE A 579 -5.79 8.38 6.72
CA ILE A 579 -6.99 8.18 5.87
C ILE A 579 -7.26 6.70 5.58
N GLY A 580 -8.49 6.33 5.26
CA GLY A 580 -8.89 4.93 5.02
C GLY A 580 -8.56 4.33 3.66
N TRP A 581 -7.55 4.82 2.93
CA TRP A 581 -7.26 4.45 1.53
C TRP A 581 -5.85 3.89 1.34
N SER A 582 -5.69 2.94 0.43
CA SER A 582 -4.43 2.19 0.23
C SER A 582 -3.28 3.08 -0.27
N GLU A 583 -3.61 4.11 -1.05
CA GLU A 583 -2.69 5.02 -1.72
C GLU A 583 -2.36 6.28 -0.92
N ASP A 584 -2.60 6.28 0.40
CA ASP A 584 -2.02 7.26 1.31
C ASP A 584 -0.50 7.37 1.09
N ALA A 585 0.03 8.60 0.99
CA ALA A 585 1.42 8.82 0.58
C ALA A 585 2.46 8.18 1.52
N PHE A 586 2.16 8.11 2.83
CA PHE A 586 3.02 7.45 3.80
C PHE A 586 2.88 5.92 3.71
N GLY A 587 1.66 5.42 3.53
CA GLY A 587 1.37 4.03 3.21
C GLY A 587 2.10 3.51 1.96
N VAL A 588 2.04 4.24 0.84
CA VAL A 588 2.75 3.93 -0.41
C VAL A 588 4.26 3.96 -0.22
N TYR A 589 4.78 4.95 0.52
CA TYR A 589 6.22 5.00 0.84
C TYR A 589 6.66 3.76 1.63
N LEU A 590 5.91 3.37 2.66
CA LEU A 590 6.14 2.18 3.46
C LEU A 590 6.04 0.89 2.63
N SER A 591 5.07 0.77 1.71
CA SER A 591 4.98 -0.35 0.77
C SER A 591 6.28 -0.52 -0.03
N SER A 592 6.89 0.59 -0.49
CA SER A 592 8.18 0.56 -1.18
C SER A 592 9.35 0.07 -0.30
N LEU A 593 9.26 0.21 1.03
CA LEU A 593 10.27 -0.32 1.97
C LEU A 593 10.12 -1.84 2.12
N VAL A 594 8.90 -2.38 2.00
CA VAL A 594 8.66 -3.82 2.03
C VAL A 594 9.27 -4.52 0.82
N GLU A 595 9.16 -3.91 -0.37
CA GLU A 595 9.85 -4.38 -1.58
C GLU A 595 11.39 -4.35 -1.44
N LYS A 596 11.92 -3.39 -0.69
CA LYS A 596 13.36 -3.25 -0.38
C LYS A 596 13.85 -4.21 0.72
N GLY A 597 12.99 -5.09 1.26
CA GLY A 597 13.38 -6.16 2.18
C GLY A 597 13.23 -5.85 3.68
N VAL A 598 12.53 -4.77 4.03
CA VAL A 598 12.07 -4.47 5.40
C VAL A 598 10.72 -5.15 5.65
N ASN A 599 10.38 -5.55 6.88
CA ASN A 599 9.00 -5.87 7.25
C ASN A 599 8.35 -4.66 7.92
N VAL A 600 7.30 -4.10 7.33
CA VAL A 600 6.51 -3.04 7.97
C VAL A 600 5.25 -3.66 8.60
N VAL A 601 4.98 -3.29 9.85
CA VAL A 601 3.84 -3.75 10.66
C VAL A 601 3.04 -2.53 11.09
N ALA A 602 1.71 -2.56 10.91
CA ALA A 602 0.83 -1.42 11.14
C ALA A 602 -0.44 -1.78 11.90
N ALA A 603 -0.88 -0.91 12.79
CA ALA A 603 -2.15 -1.03 13.52
C ALA A 603 -3.35 -0.71 12.61
N VAL A 604 -4.41 -1.51 12.62
CA VAL A 604 -5.54 -1.34 11.68
C VAL A 604 -6.45 -0.13 11.99
N GLY A 605 -6.45 0.36 13.24
CA GLY A 605 -7.33 1.43 13.73
C GLY A 605 -8.15 0.99 14.95
N ASN A 606 -8.87 1.92 15.59
CA ASN A 606 -9.62 1.68 16.83
C ASN A 606 -11.12 2.03 16.71
N ASP A 607 -11.64 1.99 15.48
CA ASP A 607 -12.97 2.49 15.10
C ASP A 607 -13.97 1.36 14.81
N GLY A 608 -13.66 0.12 15.19
CA GLY A 608 -14.47 -1.07 14.86
C GLY A 608 -15.91 -1.03 15.38
N ALA A 609 -16.16 -0.34 16.50
CA ALA A 609 -17.50 -0.11 17.03
C ALA A 609 -18.42 0.66 16.05
N ASN A 610 -17.83 1.40 15.11
CA ASN A 610 -18.52 2.19 14.10
C ASN A 610 -18.93 1.35 12.86
N GLY A 611 -18.54 0.07 12.82
CA GLY A 611 -18.93 -0.89 11.77
C GLY A 611 -17.80 -1.27 10.80
N ILE A 612 -18.18 -1.83 9.65
CA ILE A 612 -17.27 -2.34 8.62
C ILE A 612 -16.55 -1.21 7.86
N GLN A 613 -15.44 -1.48 7.16
CA GLN A 613 -14.65 -0.46 6.44
C GLN A 613 -14.28 0.74 7.33
N THR A 614 -13.66 0.43 8.46
CA THR A 614 -13.12 1.36 9.48
C THR A 614 -11.59 1.26 9.62
N ALA A 615 -10.95 0.43 8.79
CA ALA A 615 -9.50 0.31 8.70
C ALA A 615 -8.86 1.57 8.10
N SER A 616 -7.66 1.92 8.58
CA SER A 616 -6.93 3.14 8.20
C SER A 616 -5.53 2.88 7.63
N ALA A 617 -4.99 3.84 6.89
CA ALA A 617 -3.61 3.84 6.42
C ALA A 617 -2.65 4.08 7.60
N PRO A 618 -1.44 3.50 7.58
CA PRO A 618 -0.87 2.72 6.48
C PRO A 618 -1.31 1.24 6.48
N ALA A 619 -2.14 0.78 7.41
CA ALA A 619 -2.52 -0.63 7.50
C ALA A 619 -3.43 -1.15 6.37
N VAL A 620 -4.10 -0.27 5.60
CA VAL A 620 -4.78 -0.66 4.36
C VAL A 620 -3.85 -0.69 3.13
N SER A 621 -2.60 -0.24 3.23
CA SER A 621 -1.66 -0.17 2.10
C SER A 621 -1.02 -1.53 1.80
N HIS A 622 -0.73 -1.78 0.52
CA HIS A 622 -0.30 -3.09 0.03
C HIS A 622 1.01 -3.59 0.65
N ASN A 623 1.13 -4.92 0.79
CA ASN A 623 2.29 -5.65 1.33
C ASN A 623 2.64 -5.41 2.82
N LEU A 624 1.96 -4.49 3.52
CA LEU A 624 2.15 -4.28 4.95
C LEU A 624 1.51 -5.40 5.79
N ILE A 625 2.04 -5.65 6.98
CA ILE A 625 1.42 -6.58 7.94
C ILE A 625 0.44 -5.78 8.80
N SER A 626 -0.82 -5.78 8.43
CA SER A 626 -1.90 -5.08 9.13
C SER A 626 -2.48 -5.92 10.27
N VAL A 627 -2.67 -5.28 11.44
CA VAL A 627 -2.88 -5.99 12.71
C VAL A 627 -4.15 -5.54 13.43
N GLY A 628 -5.09 -6.48 13.62
CA GLY A 628 -6.28 -6.37 14.46
C GLY A 628 -6.03 -6.72 15.94
N SER A 629 -6.95 -6.33 16.82
CA SER A 629 -6.83 -6.52 18.27
C SER A 629 -7.71 -7.65 18.80
N VAL A 630 -7.08 -8.49 19.63
CA VAL A 630 -7.74 -9.52 20.45
C VAL A 630 -7.65 -9.12 21.92
N ASP A 631 -8.70 -9.41 22.68
CA ASP A 631 -8.74 -9.17 24.11
C ASP A 631 -7.80 -10.14 24.84
N ASN A 632 -6.90 -9.58 25.66
CA ASN A 632 -5.92 -10.35 26.40
C ASN A 632 -6.60 -11.31 27.41
N TRP A 633 -5.96 -12.44 27.70
CA TRP A 633 -6.53 -13.43 28.63
C TRP A 633 -6.60 -12.96 30.08
N ASN A 634 -5.71 -12.05 30.47
CA ASN A 634 -5.52 -11.59 31.84
C ASN A 634 -5.34 -10.07 31.89
N ASP A 635 -6.16 -9.38 32.68
CA ASP A 635 -6.05 -7.95 32.92
C ASP A 635 -5.14 -7.70 34.13
N THR A 636 -4.02 -7.01 33.95
CA THR A 636 -2.98 -6.79 34.99
C THR A 636 -2.83 -5.31 35.34
N GLY A 637 -2.54 -5.00 36.60
CA GLY A 637 -2.25 -3.63 37.05
C GLY A 637 -2.98 -3.25 38.32
N ASN A 638 -3.17 -1.95 38.53
CA ASN A 638 -3.52 -1.37 39.83
C ASN A 638 -4.79 -1.98 40.44
N ALA A 639 -4.77 -2.05 41.78
CA ALA A 639 -5.81 -2.63 42.60
C ALA A 639 -5.94 -1.89 43.92
N THR A 640 -7.09 -2.08 44.58
CA THR A 640 -7.31 -1.68 45.97
C THR A 640 -7.94 -2.83 46.75
N THR A 641 -7.80 -2.84 48.08
CA THR A 641 -8.42 -3.86 48.94
C THR A 641 -9.58 -3.22 49.69
N ILE A 642 -10.78 -3.77 49.52
CA ILE A 642 -12.00 -3.33 50.20
C ILE A 642 -12.37 -4.37 51.26
N SER A 643 -12.53 -3.92 52.50
CA SER A 643 -13.09 -4.70 53.61
C SER A 643 -14.58 -4.43 53.73
N THR A 644 -15.35 -5.49 53.93
CA THR A 644 -16.80 -5.49 54.13
C THR A 644 -17.15 -6.48 55.24
N PRO A 645 -18.38 -6.45 55.78
CA PRO A 645 -18.86 -7.50 56.70
C PRO A 645 -18.85 -8.93 56.09
N ALA A 646 -18.80 -9.05 54.75
CA ALA A 646 -18.68 -10.31 54.03
C ALA A 646 -17.21 -10.78 53.84
N GLY A 647 -16.23 -9.99 54.28
CA GLY A 647 -14.79 -10.24 54.17
C GLY A 647 -14.03 -9.17 53.39
N GLU A 648 -12.74 -9.41 53.17
CA GLU A 648 -11.86 -8.56 52.35
C GLU A 648 -11.73 -9.09 50.92
N ARG A 649 -11.66 -8.20 49.93
CA ARG A 649 -11.30 -8.54 48.55
C ARG A 649 -10.34 -7.49 47.97
N THR A 650 -9.27 -7.94 47.34
CA THR A 650 -8.47 -7.10 46.44
C THR A 650 -9.13 -7.05 45.07
N VAL A 651 -9.61 -5.87 44.70
CA VAL A 651 -10.35 -5.57 43.47
C VAL A 651 -9.42 -4.83 42.51
N ARG A 652 -9.35 -5.29 41.25
CA ARG A 652 -8.70 -4.53 40.17
C ARG A 652 -9.54 -3.30 39.85
N ILE A 653 -8.87 -2.17 39.66
CA ILE A 653 -9.47 -0.89 39.28
C ILE A 653 -9.02 -0.51 37.87
N SER A 654 -9.81 0.32 37.19
CA SER A 654 -9.46 0.92 35.90
C SER A 654 -8.28 1.90 36.03
N GLU A 655 -7.87 2.50 34.91
CA GLU A 655 -7.18 3.79 34.99
C GLU A 655 -8.03 4.83 35.71
N ARG A 656 -7.35 5.81 36.32
CA ARG A 656 -7.94 6.97 36.98
C ARG A 656 -8.64 7.88 35.97
N GLY A 657 -9.82 8.39 36.32
CA GLY A 657 -10.62 9.26 35.45
C GLY A 657 -10.01 10.65 35.17
N ARG A 658 -8.98 11.03 35.94
CA ARG A 658 -8.13 12.20 35.73
C ARG A 658 -6.67 11.79 35.85
N ASN A 659 -5.82 12.21 34.92
CA ASN A 659 -4.39 11.82 34.90
C ASN A 659 -3.53 12.57 35.94
N ASP A 660 -4.05 13.60 36.59
CA ASP A 660 -3.35 14.42 37.59
C ASP A 660 -3.69 14.06 39.05
N VAL A 661 -4.84 13.42 39.31
CA VAL A 661 -5.29 13.07 40.67
C VAL A 661 -5.02 11.59 40.97
N GLU A 662 -4.45 11.24 42.13
CA GLU A 662 -4.20 9.85 42.52
C GLU A 662 -5.35 9.29 43.36
N PHE A 663 -5.79 8.06 43.09
CA PHE A 663 -6.83 7.35 43.86
C PHE A 663 -6.22 6.72 45.12
N ILE A 664 -5.69 7.58 46.01
CA ILE A 664 -4.99 7.20 47.25
C ILE A 664 -5.71 7.80 48.45
N PHE A 665 -5.99 6.96 49.44
CA PHE A 665 -6.68 7.33 50.67
C PHE A 665 -5.96 6.76 51.90
N PRO A 666 -6.17 7.33 53.11
CA PRO A 666 -5.74 6.71 54.36
C PRO A 666 -6.33 5.29 54.54
N PRO A 667 -5.58 4.33 55.12
CA PRO A 667 -6.14 3.03 55.49
C PRO A 667 -7.34 3.16 56.43
N ASN A 668 -8.37 2.33 56.22
CA ASN A 668 -9.69 2.36 56.85
C ASN A 668 -10.57 3.56 56.46
N THR A 669 -10.33 4.21 55.30
CA THR A 669 -11.24 5.23 54.76
C THR A 669 -12.62 4.60 54.50
N PRO A 670 -13.74 5.21 54.96
CA PRO A 670 -15.08 4.69 54.73
C PRO A 670 -15.43 4.56 53.25
N VAL A 671 -16.15 3.50 52.91
CA VAL A 671 -16.81 3.32 51.61
C VAL A 671 -18.32 3.38 51.85
N VAL A 672 -19.04 4.15 51.03
CA VAL A 672 -20.49 4.35 51.12
C VAL A 672 -21.14 4.20 49.75
N LEU A 673 -22.44 3.91 49.69
CA LEU A 673 -23.21 3.88 48.46
C LEU A 673 -23.90 5.24 48.27
N PHE A 674 -23.87 5.80 47.06
CA PHE A 674 -24.74 6.93 46.72
C PHE A 674 -26.16 6.39 46.54
N GLU A 675 -27.16 6.97 47.19
CA GLU A 675 -28.58 6.68 46.95
C GLU A 675 -29.24 7.96 46.39
N ASP A 676 -29.70 7.87 45.14
CA ASP A 676 -30.40 8.93 44.44
C ASP A 676 -31.79 9.17 45.10
N ASP A 677 -32.33 10.38 45.01
CA ASP A 677 -33.66 10.74 45.56
C ASP A 677 -34.83 9.87 45.01
N ASP A 678 -34.65 9.18 43.88
CA ASP A 678 -35.61 8.25 43.28
C ASP A 678 -35.41 6.77 43.70
N GLY A 679 -34.42 6.49 44.56
CA GLY A 679 -34.02 5.14 44.97
C GLY A 679 -33.04 4.46 44.01
N GLY A 680 -32.49 5.19 43.05
CA GLY A 680 -31.33 4.77 42.25
C GLY A 680 -30.03 4.71 43.06
N TYR A 681 -28.98 4.17 42.43
CA TYR A 681 -27.60 4.21 42.95
C TYR A 681 -26.62 4.71 41.88
N THR A 682 -27.08 5.64 41.04
CA THR A 682 -26.43 6.10 39.82
C THR A 682 -25.63 7.39 40.02
N GLY A 683 -25.96 8.21 41.02
CA GLY A 683 -25.33 9.53 41.18
C GLY A 683 -25.73 10.53 40.11
N CYS A 684 -26.76 10.24 39.30
CA CYS A 684 -27.26 11.16 38.28
C CYS A 684 -28.14 12.25 38.88
N ASN A 685 -28.89 11.92 39.94
CA ASN A 685 -29.70 12.87 40.68
C ASN A 685 -28.88 13.41 41.87
N PRO A 686 -29.08 14.67 42.29
CA PRO A 686 -28.61 15.11 43.59
C PRO A 686 -29.32 14.32 44.71
N THR A 687 -28.70 14.31 45.90
CA THR A 687 -29.19 13.68 47.13
C THR A 687 -28.82 14.57 48.31
N ASP A 688 -29.61 14.59 49.39
CA ASP A 688 -29.33 15.37 50.61
C ASP A 688 -28.34 14.66 51.59
N ALA A 689 -27.74 13.54 51.19
CA ALA A 689 -26.82 12.75 52.01
C ALA A 689 -25.41 13.36 52.12
N ASP A 690 -24.83 13.40 53.32
CA ASP A 690 -23.45 13.85 53.59
C ASP A 690 -22.45 12.70 53.41
N PHE A 691 -21.51 12.85 52.47
CA PHE A 691 -20.44 11.89 52.19
C PHE A 691 -19.06 12.35 52.69
N THR A 692 -18.99 13.40 53.52
CA THR A 692 -17.74 14.00 54.00
C THR A 692 -16.70 12.97 54.48
N GLY A 693 -15.58 12.90 53.77
CA GLY A 693 -14.46 12.02 54.11
C GLY A 693 -14.63 10.55 53.70
N SER A 694 -15.67 10.22 52.94
CA SER A 694 -15.95 8.87 52.43
C SER A 694 -15.67 8.74 50.93
N VAL A 695 -15.31 7.54 50.49
CA VAL A 695 -15.28 7.17 49.06
C VAL A 695 -16.63 6.60 48.66
N VAL A 696 -17.24 7.18 47.63
CA VAL A 696 -18.63 6.93 47.27
C VAL A 696 -18.73 5.97 46.07
N VAL A 697 -19.63 5.01 46.17
CA VAL A 697 -19.90 4.00 45.14
C VAL A 697 -21.15 4.39 44.36
N VAL A 698 -21.05 4.40 43.03
CA VAL A 698 -22.19 4.53 42.10
C VAL A 698 -22.17 3.40 41.07
N ASN A 699 -23.32 3.12 40.46
CA ASN A 699 -23.43 2.29 39.28
C ASN A 699 -23.24 3.12 38.00
N ARG A 700 -22.65 2.52 36.97
CA ARG A 700 -22.65 3.11 35.62
C ARG A 700 -24.08 3.17 35.07
N SER A 701 -24.41 4.31 34.48
CA SER A 701 -25.70 4.66 33.89
C SER A 701 -25.47 5.43 32.57
N ASP A 702 -26.56 5.95 31.98
CA ASP A 702 -26.52 6.76 30.76
C ASP A 702 -26.25 8.26 31.02
N CYS A 703 -26.12 8.69 32.28
CA CYS A 703 -25.76 10.09 32.58
C CYS A 703 -24.23 10.29 32.53
N PRO A 704 -23.75 11.52 32.22
CA PRO A 704 -22.31 11.78 32.14
C PRO A 704 -21.59 11.49 33.46
N SER A 705 -20.44 10.83 33.36
CA SER A 705 -19.56 10.58 34.52
C SER A 705 -19.10 11.85 35.21
N GLU A 706 -19.02 12.98 34.49
CA GLU A 706 -18.80 14.30 35.06
C GLU A 706 -19.91 14.66 36.06
N THR A 707 -21.19 14.53 35.68
CA THR A 707 -22.35 14.77 36.57
C THR A 707 -22.35 13.86 37.79
N GLN A 708 -21.97 12.58 37.65
CA GLN A 708 -21.79 11.67 38.79
C GLN A 708 -20.71 12.20 39.75
N GLY A 709 -19.56 12.62 39.20
CA GLY A 709 -18.44 13.17 39.97
C GLY A 709 -18.74 14.51 40.64
N GLU A 710 -19.46 15.40 39.96
CA GLU A 710 -19.91 16.69 40.50
C GLU A 710 -20.90 16.49 41.65
N ASN A 711 -21.89 15.59 41.50
CA ASN A 711 -22.85 15.27 42.56
C ASN A 711 -22.13 14.69 43.80
N VAL A 712 -21.24 13.69 43.62
CA VAL A 712 -20.43 13.12 44.72
C VAL A 712 -19.56 14.19 45.40
N GLN A 713 -18.89 15.04 44.62
CA GLN A 713 -18.03 16.12 45.12
C GLN A 713 -18.82 17.19 45.88
N SER A 714 -20.01 17.56 45.38
CA SER A 714 -20.86 18.61 45.99
C SER A 714 -21.31 18.25 47.40
N GLN A 715 -21.51 16.96 47.67
CA GLN A 715 -21.87 16.42 48.98
C GLN A 715 -20.67 15.88 49.78
N GLY A 716 -19.46 16.39 49.51
CA GLY A 716 -18.27 16.18 50.34
C GLY A 716 -17.58 14.81 50.20
N GLY A 717 -18.03 13.96 49.28
CA GLY A 717 -17.36 12.71 48.95
C GLY A 717 -15.94 12.97 48.46
N ILE A 718 -14.95 12.23 48.97
CA ILE A 718 -13.53 12.48 48.68
C ILE A 718 -12.97 11.66 47.52
N GLY A 719 -13.78 10.79 46.92
CA GLY A 719 -13.42 9.94 45.80
C GLY A 719 -14.60 9.10 45.33
N MET A 720 -14.53 8.55 44.11
CA MET A 720 -15.63 7.82 43.48
C MET A 720 -15.19 6.45 42.94
N ILE A 721 -15.98 5.40 43.22
CA ILE A 721 -15.85 4.06 42.61
C ILE A 721 -17.09 3.81 41.77
N VAL A 722 -16.92 3.51 40.49
CA VAL A 722 -18.07 3.23 39.60
C VAL A 722 -18.12 1.77 39.19
N ILE A 723 -19.24 1.14 39.45
CA ILE A 723 -19.50 -0.26 39.10
C ILE A 723 -19.92 -0.32 37.64
N ASN A 724 -19.07 -0.93 36.81
CA ASN A 724 -19.31 -1.07 35.39
C ASN A 724 -20.46 -2.07 35.14
N ASN A 725 -21.32 -1.76 34.16
CA ASN A 725 -22.48 -2.57 33.78
C ASN A 725 -22.25 -3.44 32.54
N VAL A 726 -21.11 -3.27 31.85
CA VAL A 726 -20.64 -4.11 30.73
C VAL A 726 -19.44 -4.97 31.15
N PRO A 727 -19.16 -6.09 30.47
CA PRO A 727 -17.99 -6.92 30.75
C PRO A 727 -16.67 -6.14 30.64
N GLY A 728 -15.74 -6.42 31.54
CA GLY A 728 -14.41 -5.80 31.56
C GLY A 728 -14.39 -4.39 32.18
N PHE A 729 -13.40 -3.60 31.80
CA PHE A 729 -13.14 -2.28 32.36
C PHE A 729 -13.54 -1.17 31.37
N THR A 730 -13.92 -0.01 31.87
CA THR A 730 -14.12 1.20 31.07
C THR A 730 -13.53 2.37 31.84
N VAL A 731 -12.61 3.12 31.25
CA VAL A 731 -12.11 4.35 31.86
C VAL A 731 -13.17 5.43 31.67
N MET A 732 -13.53 6.15 32.74
CA MET A 732 -14.46 7.28 32.66
C MET A 732 -13.68 8.59 32.80
N GLY A 733 -13.70 9.42 31.77
CA GLY A 733 -13.08 10.74 31.83
C GLY A 733 -13.82 11.66 32.80
N LEU A 734 -13.06 12.46 33.55
CA LEU A 734 -13.55 13.57 34.37
C LEU A 734 -12.80 14.85 33.96
N THR A 735 -13.52 15.98 33.98
CA THR A 735 -13.00 17.30 33.59
C THR A 735 -12.27 17.98 34.73
N GLU A 736 -11.70 19.17 34.48
CA GLU A 736 -11.03 19.95 35.52
C GLU A 736 -11.96 20.36 36.68
N ASN A 737 -13.28 20.41 36.47
CA ASN A 737 -14.31 20.75 37.47
C ASN A 737 -14.42 19.71 38.60
N THR A 738 -14.26 18.43 38.27
CA THR A 738 -14.32 17.33 39.24
C THR A 738 -12.91 17.02 39.73
N THR A 739 -12.59 17.46 40.95
CA THR A 739 -11.26 17.36 41.56
C THR A 739 -11.04 16.07 42.35
N ILE A 740 -12.10 15.31 42.64
CA ILE A 740 -12.03 14.02 43.33
C ILE A 740 -11.48 12.93 42.39
N PRO A 741 -10.61 12.01 42.86
CA PRO A 741 -10.16 10.89 42.07
C PRO A 741 -11.28 9.85 41.90
N ALA A 742 -11.43 9.33 40.69
CA ALA A 742 -12.39 8.27 40.37
C ALA A 742 -11.75 7.10 39.61
N VAL A 743 -12.29 5.91 39.83
CA VAL A 743 -11.94 4.66 39.12
C VAL A 743 -13.20 3.81 38.90
N THR A 744 -13.18 2.89 37.94
CA THR A 744 -14.21 1.87 37.78
C THR A 744 -13.76 0.50 38.24
N VAL A 745 -14.73 -0.33 38.58
CA VAL A 745 -14.59 -1.76 38.90
C VAL A 745 -15.55 -2.56 38.03
N ARG A 746 -15.29 -3.86 37.85
CA ARG A 746 -16.19 -4.75 37.08
C ARG A 746 -17.45 -5.06 37.88
N SER A 747 -18.50 -5.53 37.20
CA SER A 747 -19.77 -5.94 37.82
C SER A 747 -19.60 -7.02 38.91
N GLU A 748 -18.73 -8.02 38.70
CA GLU A 748 -18.57 -9.15 39.65
C GLU A 748 -17.80 -8.75 40.93
N ASP A 749 -17.10 -7.63 40.88
CA ASP A 749 -16.46 -6.98 42.03
C ASP A 749 -17.39 -5.93 42.66
N GLY A 750 -18.21 -5.25 41.85
CA GLY A 750 -19.29 -4.37 42.30
C GLY A 750 -20.40 -5.08 43.09
N GLU A 751 -20.80 -6.28 42.68
CA GLU A 751 -21.74 -7.12 43.46
C GLU A 751 -21.23 -7.39 44.87
N PHE A 752 -19.92 -7.64 45.03
CA PHE A 752 -19.31 -7.84 46.35
C PHE A 752 -19.35 -6.54 47.18
N ILE A 753 -19.05 -5.40 46.58
CA ILE A 753 -19.07 -4.09 47.23
C ILE A 753 -20.50 -3.72 47.68
N ILE A 754 -21.49 -3.77 46.79
CA ILE A 754 -22.90 -3.43 47.10
C ILE A 754 -23.46 -4.36 48.18
N ASN A 755 -23.24 -5.67 48.06
CA ASN A 755 -23.74 -6.62 49.07
C ASN A 755 -23.00 -6.47 50.42
N GLY A 756 -21.73 -6.05 50.41
CA GLY A 756 -20.99 -5.67 51.62
C GLY A 756 -21.59 -4.44 52.32
N LEU A 757 -21.76 -3.34 51.57
CA LEU A 757 -22.34 -2.09 52.07
C LEU A 757 -23.75 -2.28 52.66
N ARG A 758 -24.57 -3.16 52.05
CA ARG A 758 -25.90 -3.53 52.56
C ARG A 758 -25.89 -4.35 53.85
N GLN A 759 -24.74 -4.88 54.27
CA GLN A 759 -24.57 -5.60 55.53
C GLN A 759 -23.98 -4.74 56.66
N GLY A 760 -23.42 -3.57 56.34
CA GLY A 760 -22.83 -2.63 57.29
C GLY A 760 -21.51 -2.01 56.82
N ASP A 761 -20.86 -1.29 57.74
CA ASP A 761 -19.66 -0.48 57.51
C ASP A 761 -18.60 -1.21 56.67
N SER A 762 -18.16 -0.57 55.59
CA SER A 762 -17.13 -1.07 54.67
C SER A 762 -16.04 -0.01 54.49
N THR A 763 -14.79 -0.44 54.23
CA THR A 763 -13.62 0.46 54.21
C THR A 763 -12.56 0.06 53.18
N LEU A 764 -11.74 1.03 52.75
CA LEU A 764 -10.53 0.79 51.96
C LEU A 764 -9.35 0.45 52.88
N VAL A 765 -8.76 -0.73 52.71
CA VAL A 765 -7.72 -1.30 53.59
C VAL A 765 -6.31 -0.96 53.12
N ALA A 766 -6.09 -0.90 51.80
CA ALA A 766 -4.76 -0.84 51.20
C ALA A 766 -4.60 0.30 50.18
N ASN A 767 -3.39 0.85 50.11
CA ASN A 767 -3.04 1.93 49.18
C ASN A 767 -2.83 1.40 47.74
N PHE A 768 -3.02 2.29 46.77
CA PHE A 768 -3.00 2.11 45.29
C PHE A 768 -1.75 1.45 44.67
N ASN A 769 -0.71 1.12 45.46
CA ASN A 769 0.57 0.58 44.97
C ASN A 769 0.60 -0.96 44.85
N ILE A 770 -0.57 -1.62 44.79
CA ILE A 770 -0.68 -3.07 44.59
C ILE A 770 -1.12 -3.34 43.15
N THR A 771 -0.28 -4.05 42.40
CA THR A 771 -0.67 -4.64 41.11
C THR A 771 -1.32 -6.01 41.35
N THR A 772 -2.46 -6.27 40.72
CA THR A 772 -3.10 -7.59 40.67
C THR A 772 -3.30 -8.04 39.22
N THR A 773 -3.57 -9.32 39.02
CA THR A 773 -3.93 -9.90 37.72
C THR A 773 -5.22 -10.68 37.88
N VAL A 774 -6.21 -10.39 37.03
CA VAL A 774 -7.50 -11.11 36.97
C VAL A 774 -7.71 -11.68 35.58
N GLY A 775 -8.48 -12.76 35.46
CA GLY A 775 -8.91 -13.25 34.13
C GLY A 775 -9.87 -12.25 33.49
N SER A 776 -9.68 -11.99 32.19
CA SER A 776 -10.59 -11.17 31.40
C SER A 776 -11.88 -11.95 31.08
N PRO A 777 -13.07 -11.32 31.16
CA PRO A 777 -14.32 -11.95 30.76
C PRO A 777 -14.46 -12.10 29.23
N THR A 778 -13.70 -11.32 28.45
CA THR A 778 -13.68 -11.32 26.98
C THR A 778 -12.43 -11.99 26.39
N ALA A 779 -11.67 -12.71 27.23
CA ALA A 779 -10.39 -13.35 26.90
C ALA A 779 -10.37 -14.14 25.58
N GLY A 780 -9.52 -13.71 24.63
CA GLY A 780 -9.29 -14.38 23.35
C GLY A 780 -10.33 -14.10 22.27
N LEU A 781 -11.22 -13.12 22.48
CA LEU A 781 -12.22 -12.65 21.52
C LEU A 781 -11.71 -11.41 20.80
N MET A 782 -12.26 -11.05 19.63
CA MET A 782 -11.90 -9.78 18.98
C MET A 782 -12.31 -8.59 19.86
N SER A 783 -11.41 -7.61 19.99
CA SER A 783 -11.67 -6.37 20.71
C SER A 783 -12.71 -5.53 19.97
N ASN A 784 -13.75 -5.05 20.65
CA ASN A 784 -14.85 -4.31 20.03
C ASN A 784 -14.42 -3.01 19.32
N PHE A 785 -13.27 -2.44 19.70
CA PHE A 785 -12.68 -1.28 19.03
C PHE A 785 -11.86 -1.65 17.77
N SER A 786 -11.49 -2.90 17.54
CA SER A 786 -10.58 -3.26 16.45
C SER A 786 -11.18 -2.90 15.09
N SER A 787 -10.60 -1.95 14.37
CA SER A 787 -11.11 -1.54 13.05
C SER A 787 -11.25 -2.73 12.09
N PHE A 788 -12.33 -2.70 11.32
CA PHE A 788 -12.69 -3.71 10.33
C PHE A 788 -12.23 -3.25 8.95
N GLY A 789 -11.68 -4.15 8.15
CA GLY A 789 -11.67 -3.97 6.70
C GLY A 789 -13.05 -4.24 6.08
N PRO A 790 -13.11 -4.58 4.79
CA PRO A 790 -12.00 -4.50 3.84
C PRO A 790 -11.49 -3.07 3.67
N SER A 791 -10.43 -2.89 2.89
CA SER A 791 -10.15 -1.57 2.30
C SER A 791 -11.33 -1.10 1.41
N PRO A 792 -11.35 0.16 0.95
CA PRO A 792 -12.32 0.63 -0.05
C PRO A 792 -12.32 -0.17 -1.35
N GLU A 793 -11.20 -0.82 -1.68
CA GLU A 793 -11.01 -1.63 -2.89
C GLU A 793 -11.43 -3.10 -2.73
N LEU A 794 -12.06 -3.45 -1.59
CA LEU A 794 -12.39 -4.81 -1.15
C LEU A 794 -11.18 -5.71 -0.77
N ASP A 795 -10.01 -5.15 -0.48
CA ASP A 795 -8.86 -5.94 -0.05
C ASP A 795 -8.96 -6.42 1.41
N LEU A 796 -8.43 -7.62 1.67
CA LEU A 796 -8.52 -8.29 2.97
C LEU A 796 -7.61 -7.63 4.00
N VAL A 797 -8.24 -6.90 4.93
CA VAL A 797 -7.60 -6.17 6.05
C VAL A 797 -8.45 -6.42 7.31
N PRO A 798 -7.86 -6.57 8.52
CA PRO A 798 -6.44 -6.81 8.78
C PRO A 798 -5.98 -8.19 8.26
N LEU A 799 -4.68 -8.41 8.09
CA LEU A 799 -4.14 -9.72 7.70
C LEU A 799 -4.05 -10.71 8.87
N ILE A 800 -3.84 -10.22 10.09
CA ILE A 800 -3.68 -11.03 11.30
C ILE A 800 -4.16 -10.25 12.53
N SER A 801 -4.45 -10.94 13.64
CA SER A 801 -4.79 -10.29 14.91
C SER A 801 -3.87 -10.74 16.05
N ALA A 802 -3.64 -9.85 17.02
CA ALA A 802 -2.80 -10.11 18.20
C ALA A 802 -3.35 -9.44 19.47
N PRO A 803 -2.94 -9.87 20.68
CA PRO A 803 -3.41 -9.27 21.94
C PRO A 803 -3.17 -7.75 21.96
N GLY A 804 -4.23 -6.98 22.21
CA GLY A 804 -4.20 -5.51 22.12
C GLY A 804 -5.04 -4.77 23.15
N ALA A 805 -6.06 -5.41 23.74
CA ALA A 805 -6.81 -4.82 24.86
C ALA A 805 -6.19 -5.15 26.23
N ASN A 806 -6.26 -4.19 27.16
CA ASN A 806 -5.78 -4.24 28.55
C ASN A 806 -4.30 -4.65 28.68
N MET A 807 -3.49 -4.45 27.65
CA MET A 807 -2.07 -4.78 27.59
C MET A 807 -1.30 -4.01 28.67
N TRP A 808 -0.70 -4.75 29.62
CA TRP A 808 0.16 -4.19 30.66
C TRP A 808 1.56 -3.96 30.10
N SER A 809 2.03 -2.72 30.11
CA SER A 809 3.35 -2.34 29.58
C SER A 809 3.90 -1.11 30.32
N THR A 810 5.10 -0.71 29.93
CA THR A 810 5.84 0.44 30.47
C THR A 810 5.21 1.77 30.02
N VAL A 811 5.23 2.78 30.89
CA VAL A 811 5.03 4.19 30.52
C VAL A 811 6.17 5.00 31.12
N PRO A 812 6.39 6.28 30.73
CA PRO A 812 7.47 7.09 31.28
C PRO A 812 7.47 7.12 32.81
N LEU A 813 8.66 7.15 33.41
CA LEU A 813 8.82 7.02 34.86
C LEU A 813 8.04 8.10 35.64
N ASN A 814 7.95 9.31 35.08
CA ASN A 814 7.16 10.43 35.61
C ASN A 814 5.63 10.31 35.43
N GLN A 815 5.14 9.37 34.61
CA GLN A 815 3.72 9.08 34.39
C GLN A 815 3.19 7.86 35.20
N GLY A 816 4.06 7.24 36.02
CA GLY A 816 3.71 6.09 36.86
C GLY A 816 4.41 4.77 36.51
N SER A 817 5.37 4.77 35.57
CA SER A 817 6.17 3.60 35.13
C SER A 817 5.40 2.46 34.42
N TYR A 818 4.16 2.15 34.80
CA TYR A 818 3.36 1.06 34.20
C TYR A 818 1.89 1.41 34.03
N ARG A 819 1.24 0.85 33.00
CA ARG A 819 -0.20 1.04 32.73
C ARG A 819 -0.77 -0.12 31.90
N SER A 820 -2.05 -0.46 32.11
CA SER A 820 -2.81 -1.30 31.17
C SER A 820 -3.53 -0.40 30.18
N SER A 821 -3.19 -0.48 28.90
CA SER A 821 -3.86 0.28 27.84
C SER A 821 -4.50 -0.65 26.80
N SER A 822 -5.30 -0.09 25.89
CA SER A 822 -6.05 -0.84 24.87
C SER A 822 -5.94 -0.17 23.51
N GLY A 823 -5.59 -0.94 22.47
CA GLY A 823 -5.60 -0.47 21.09
C GLY A 823 -4.91 -1.43 20.12
N THR A 824 -5.26 -1.36 18.83
CA THR A 824 -4.54 -2.10 17.77
C THR A 824 -3.08 -1.63 17.64
N SER A 825 -2.80 -0.39 18.07
CA SER A 825 -1.47 0.16 18.36
C SER A 825 -0.60 -0.69 19.28
N LEU A 826 -1.20 -1.58 20.09
CA LEU A 826 -0.55 -2.47 21.05
C LEU A 826 -0.46 -3.92 20.52
N SER A 827 -1.34 -4.29 19.60
CA SER A 827 -1.24 -5.53 18.80
C SER A 827 -0.10 -5.46 17.77
N SER A 828 0.08 -4.29 17.13
CA SER A 828 1.14 -4.05 16.14
C SER A 828 2.57 -4.36 16.67
N PRO A 829 3.02 -3.85 17.84
CA PRO A 829 4.33 -4.16 18.39
C PRO A 829 4.49 -5.64 18.76
N TYR A 830 3.41 -6.31 19.20
CA TYR A 830 3.43 -7.75 19.43
C TYR A 830 3.79 -8.51 18.14
N ILE A 831 3.16 -8.13 17.02
CA ILE A 831 3.47 -8.68 15.70
C ILE A 831 4.88 -8.31 15.22
N ALA A 832 5.33 -7.07 15.42
CA ALA A 832 6.69 -6.65 15.06
C ALA A 832 7.76 -7.48 15.78
N GLY A 833 7.54 -7.84 17.05
CA GLY A 833 8.36 -8.80 17.78
C GLY A 833 8.29 -10.22 17.19
N CYS A 834 7.09 -10.73 16.89
CA CYS A 834 6.92 -12.03 16.21
C CYS A 834 7.65 -12.10 14.86
N VAL A 835 7.63 -11.02 14.07
CA VAL A 835 8.37 -10.89 12.82
C VAL A 835 9.89 -10.91 13.08
N ALA A 836 10.39 -10.25 14.12
CA ALA A 836 11.81 -10.29 14.48
C ALA A 836 12.27 -11.72 14.83
N LEU A 837 11.48 -12.47 15.59
CA LEU A 837 11.74 -13.88 15.89
C LEU A 837 11.76 -14.75 14.63
N LEU A 838 10.85 -14.50 13.67
CA LEU A 838 10.83 -15.19 12.38
C LEU A 838 12.05 -14.84 11.51
N ARG A 839 12.50 -13.58 11.49
CA ARG A 839 13.73 -13.19 10.76
C ARG A 839 15.00 -13.76 11.38
N GLN A 840 15.05 -13.89 12.71
CA GLN A 840 16.13 -14.61 13.40
C GLN A 840 16.10 -16.11 13.07
N ARG A 841 14.91 -16.70 12.95
CA ARG A 841 14.69 -18.12 12.62
C ARG A 841 14.96 -18.46 11.14
N PHE A 842 14.66 -17.55 10.22
CA PHE A 842 14.68 -17.72 8.76
C PHE A 842 15.37 -16.53 8.05
N PRO A 843 16.69 -16.31 8.26
CA PRO A 843 17.38 -15.10 7.79
C PRO A 843 17.47 -14.96 6.25
N GLU A 844 17.29 -16.06 5.51
CA GLU A 844 17.34 -16.10 4.04
C GLU A 844 15.99 -15.78 3.36
N MET A 845 14.90 -15.59 4.13
CA MET A 845 13.57 -15.33 3.58
C MET A 845 13.32 -13.84 3.31
N THR A 846 12.53 -13.54 2.28
CA THR A 846 12.08 -12.17 2.00
C THR A 846 11.03 -11.70 3.03
N SER A 847 10.81 -10.39 3.12
CA SER A 847 9.77 -9.81 3.98
C SER A 847 8.38 -10.40 3.73
N GLN A 848 8.04 -10.58 2.45
CA GLN A 848 6.79 -11.20 2.01
C GLN A 848 6.73 -12.65 2.48
N GLN A 849 7.80 -13.44 2.32
CA GLN A 849 7.81 -14.83 2.79
C GLN A 849 7.64 -14.96 4.32
N ILE A 850 8.26 -14.06 5.10
CA ILE A 850 8.06 -13.96 6.55
C ILE A 850 6.61 -13.61 6.89
N SER A 851 6.00 -12.67 6.15
CA SER A 851 4.57 -12.32 6.29
C SER A 851 3.66 -13.51 5.97
N HIS A 852 3.87 -14.20 4.85
CA HIS A 852 3.06 -15.35 4.44
C HIS A 852 3.08 -16.45 5.49
N ILE A 853 4.25 -16.80 6.04
CA ILE A 853 4.35 -17.84 7.08
C ILE A 853 3.66 -17.39 8.38
N LEU A 854 3.80 -16.14 8.78
CA LEU A 854 3.12 -15.59 9.96
C LEU A 854 1.60 -15.63 9.81
N VAL A 855 1.09 -15.13 8.69
CA VAL A 855 -0.35 -15.05 8.34
C VAL A 855 -0.96 -16.44 8.19
N THR A 856 -0.31 -17.36 7.47
CA THR A 856 -0.87 -18.71 7.24
C THR A 856 -0.72 -19.66 8.43
N SER A 857 0.13 -19.34 9.41
CA SER A 857 0.28 -20.16 10.64
C SER A 857 -0.67 -19.76 11.77
N ALA A 858 -1.45 -18.67 11.61
CA ALA A 858 -2.36 -18.14 12.61
C ALA A 858 -3.58 -19.05 12.88
N THR A 859 -4.38 -18.70 13.89
CA THR A 859 -5.48 -19.53 14.40
C THR A 859 -6.82 -18.79 14.33
N PRO A 860 -7.73 -19.18 13.41
CA PRO A 860 -9.03 -18.51 13.23
C PRO A 860 -9.89 -18.50 14.49
N LEU A 861 -10.32 -17.32 14.88
CA LEU A 861 -11.15 -17.08 16.08
C LEU A 861 -12.58 -17.57 15.88
N ILE A 862 -13.24 -17.95 16.97
CA ILE A 862 -14.66 -18.34 16.99
C ILE A 862 -15.49 -17.12 17.38
N ASP A 863 -16.66 -16.95 16.79
CA ASP A 863 -17.58 -15.86 17.12
C ASP A 863 -18.17 -16.01 18.53
N GLN A 864 -18.61 -14.90 19.16
CA GLN A 864 -19.18 -14.94 20.51
C GLN A 864 -20.62 -15.48 20.54
N LYS A 865 -21.39 -15.25 19.48
CA LYS A 865 -22.85 -15.48 19.41
C LYS A 865 -23.22 -16.78 18.68
N ASN A 866 -22.34 -17.29 17.83
CA ASN A 866 -22.56 -18.50 17.03
C ASN A 866 -21.27 -19.36 16.89
N SER A 867 -21.40 -20.61 16.44
CA SER A 867 -20.26 -21.55 16.32
C SER A 867 -19.37 -21.35 15.07
N LEU A 868 -19.58 -20.31 14.27
CA LEU A 868 -18.74 -20.05 13.10
C LEU A 868 -17.44 -19.34 13.49
N LYS A 869 -16.56 -19.18 12.51
CA LYS A 869 -15.37 -18.33 12.65
C LYS A 869 -15.75 -16.86 12.54
N VAL A 870 -14.98 -15.99 13.20
CA VAL A 870 -15.05 -14.53 12.98
C VAL A 870 -14.67 -14.23 11.53
N ASN A 871 -15.33 -13.27 10.89
CA ASN A 871 -15.03 -12.89 9.51
C ASN A 871 -13.56 -12.44 9.34
N PRO A 872 -12.87 -12.84 8.24
CA PRO A 872 -11.53 -12.35 7.93
C PRO A 872 -11.39 -10.83 7.80
N TYR A 873 -12.43 -10.10 7.38
CA TYR A 873 -12.41 -8.63 7.35
C TYR A 873 -12.43 -7.97 8.75
N HIS A 874 -12.50 -8.76 9.82
CA HIS A 874 -12.33 -8.29 11.20
C HIS A 874 -11.10 -8.92 11.86
N SER A 875 -10.88 -10.24 11.67
CA SER A 875 -9.82 -10.98 12.38
C SER A 875 -8.59 -11.36 11.54
N GLY A 876 -8.62 -11.16 10.21
CA GLY A 876 -7.61 -11.68 9.27
C GLY A 876 -7.58 -13.20 9.25
N SER A 877 -6.39 -13.79 9.27
CA SER A 877 -6.19 -15.22 9.57
C SER A 877 -6.53 -15.63 11.02
N GLY A 878 -6.97 -14.69 11.85
CA GLY A 878 -7.21 -14.87 13.28
C GLY A 878 -5.97 -14.57 14.14
N LEU A 879 -5.92 -15.20 15.31
CA LEU A 879 -4.89 -14.92 16.32
C LEU A 879 -3.51 -15.46 15.92
N VAL A 880 -2.49 -14.62 16.07
CA VAL A 880 -1.09 -14.97 15.85
C VAL A 880 -0.63 -16.19 16.66
N ASN A 881 0.00 -17.13 15.98
CA ASN A 881 0.56 -18.34 16.57
C ASN A 881 2.05 -18.46 16.18
N ILE A 882 2.89 -17.65 16.83
CA ILE A 882 4.33 -17.57 16.55
C ILE A 882 5.04 -18.92 16.71
N TYR A 883 4.62 -19.75 17.68
CA TYR A 883 5.12 -21.12 17.83
C TYR A 883 4.88 -21.96 16.56
N ASN A 884 3.69 -21.84 15.95
CA ASN A 884 3.37 -22.53 14.70
C ASN A 884 4.15 -21.96 13.49
N ALA A 885 4.45 -20.67 13.49
CA ALA A 885 5.23 -20.02 12.44
C ALA A 885 6.72 -20.40 12.49
N VAL A 886 7.40 -20.35 13.65
CA VAL A 886 8.85 -20.65 13.77
C VAL A 886 9.22 -22.11 13.50
N ARG A 887 8.24 -23.01 13.65
CA ARG A 887 8.37 -24.45 13.35
C ARG A 887 7.89 -24.82 11.94
N SER A 888 7.40 -23.85 11.15
CA SER A 888 6.80 -24.14 9.84
C SER A 888 7.79 -24.83 8.90
N ARG A 889 7.26 -25.83 8.18
CA ARG A 889 7.93 -26.60 7.13
C ARG A 889 7.13 -26.60 5.82
N VAL A 890 6.26 -25.62 5.69
CA VAL A 890 5.41 -25.43 4.52
C VAL A 890 5.43 -23.96 4.10
N PHE A 891 5.20 -23.71 2.83
CA PHE A 891 4.97 -22.38 2.30
C PHE A 891 3.71 -22.40 1.43
N ILE A 892 2.76 -21.52 1.72
CA ILE A 892 1.46 -21.45 1.03
C ILE A 892 1.33 -20.07 0.38
N ASP A 893 0.90 -20.07 -0.88
CA ASP A 893 0.91 -18.89 -1.75
C ASP A 893 -0.27 -18.93 -2.75
N PRO A 894 -1.08 -17.87 -2.87
CA PRO A 894 -1.14 -16.69 -1.99
C PRO A 894 -1.54 -17.04 -0.54
N PRO A 895 -1.20 -16.18 0.44
CA PRO A 895 -1.45 -16.41 1.86
C PRO A 895 -2.89 -16.08 2.30
N TYR A 896 -3.63 -15.31 1.49
CA TYR A 896 -5.04 -14.95 1.66
C TYR A 896 -5.70 -14.75 0.28
N ILE A 897 -7.04 -14.60 0.24
CA ILE A 897 -7.80 -14.35 -0.99
C ILE A 897 -8.80 -13.19 -0.79
N SER A 898 -8.57 -12.06 -1.46
CA SER A 898 -9.59 -11.02 -1.69
C SER A 898 -10.52 -11.47 -2.84
N ILE A 899 -11.84 -11.44 -2.65
CA ILE A 899 -12.84 -11.75 -3.70
C ILE A 899 -13.48 -10.44 -4.19
N ASN A 900 -12.70 -9.65 -4.93
CA ASN A 900 -13.07 -8.30 -5.38
C ASN A 900 -14.13 -8.40 -6.48
N GLN A 901 -15.41 -8.26 -6.12
CA GLN A 901 -16.51 -8.19 -7.08
C GLN A 901 -16.63 -6.79 -7.68
N THR A 902 -15.77 -6.54 -8.67
CA THR A 902 -15.88 -5.38 -9.57
C THR A 902 -17.00 -5.58 -10.60
N ARG A 903 -17.44 -4.49 -11.23
CA ARG A 903 -18.38 -4.47 -12.37
C ARG A 903 -17.96 -5.39 -13.54
N TRP A 904 -16.67 -5.75 -13.64
CA TRP A 904 -16.10 -6.53 -14.73
C TRP A 904 -15.80 -8.00 -14.38
N SER A 905 -15.71 -8.35 -13.09
CA SER A 905 -15.46 -9.72 -12.62
C SER A 905 -16.75 -10.54 -12.57
N GLN A 906 -17.22 -10.99 -13.74
CA GLN A 906 -18.30 -11.97 -13.84
C GLN A 906 -17.92 -13.27 -13.11
N PRO A 907 -18.83 -13.91 -12.34
CA PRO A 907 -18.57 -15.19 -11.70
C PRO A 907 -18.15 -16.25 -12.72
N SER A 908 -17.04 -16.95 -12.45
CA SER A 908 -16.39 -17.84 -13.43
C SER A 908 -17.32 -18.93 -13.99
N ASN A 909 -18.33 -19.34 -13.21
CA ASN A 909 -19.55 -19.98 -13.70
C ASN A 909 -20.75 -19.51 -12.86
N ILE A 910 -21.92 -19.46 -13.50
CA ILE A 910 -23.24 -19.45 -12.86
C ILE A 910 -23.94 -20.72 -13.34
N ASP A 911 -24.43 -21.56 -12.43
CA ASP A 911 -25.12 -22.80 -12.79
C ASP A 911 -26.61 -22.60 -13.10
N SER A 912 -27.31 -23.67 -13.49
CA SER A 912 -28.74 -23.64 -13.81
C SER A 912 -29.67 -23.41 -12.61
N GLN A 913 -29.13 -23.25 -11.39
CA GLN A 913 -29.85 -22.86 -10.18
C GLN A 913 -29.44 -21.46 -9.68
N GLY A 914 -28.56 -20.75 -10.40
CA GLY A 914 -28.08 -19.41 -10.05
C GLY A 914 -26.86 -19.41 -9.12
N VAL A 915 -26.27 -20.58 -8.82
CA VAL A 915 -25.16 -20.69 -7.88
C VAL A 915 -23.88 -20.10 -8.50
N ARG A 916 -23.38 -19.01 -7.91
CA ARG A 916 -22.12 -18.35 -8.29
C ARG A 916 -20.93 -19.10 -7.71
N THR A 917 -19.97 -19.47 -8.57
CA THR A 917 -18.69 -20.07 -8.15
C THR A 917 -17.49 -19.32 -8.74
N ILE A 918 -16.48 -19.04 -7.90
CA ILE A 918 -15.23 -18.37 -8.29
C ILE A 918 -14.06 -19.30 -7.95
N SER A 919 -13.20 -19.57 -8.94
CA SER A 919 -12.10 -20.56 -8.81
C SER A 919 -10.76 -19.89 -8.53
N TYR A 920 -10.09 -20.37 -7.48
CA TYR A 920 -8.74 -19.95 -7.06
C TYR A 920 -7.76 -21.12 -7.10
N SER A 921 -6.47 -20.77 -7.08
CA SER A 921 -5.35 -21.69 -7.23
C SER A 921 -4.30 -21.38 -6.16
N LEU A 922 -4.03 -22.35 -5.28
CA LEU A 922 -3.11 -22.20 -4.15
C LEU A 922 -1.90 -23.13 -4.33
N ASN A 923 -0.70 -22.55 -4.32
CA ASN A 923 0.56 -23.27 -4.31
C ASN A 923 0.92 -23.67 -2.87
N PHE A 924 1.03 -24.98 -2.63
CA PHE A 924 1.55 -25.54 -1.38
C PHE A 924 2.94 -26.12 -1.65
N THR A 925 3.96 -25.62 -0.96
CA THR A 925 5.35 -26.09 -1.06
C THR A 925 5.78 -26.73 0.25
N ASN A 926 6.28 -27.96 0.19
CA ASN A 926 6.95 -28.58 1.32
C ASN A 926 8.40 -28.08 1.40
N THR A 927 8.77 -27.44 2.53
CA THR A 927 10.11 -26.89 2.77
C THR A 927 10.96 -27.74 3.73
N ASP A 928 10.43 -28.87 4.22
CA ASP A 928 11.25 -29.94 4.81
C ASP A 928 12.19 -30.53 3.73
N VAL A 929 13.43 -30.84 4.12
CA VAL A 929 14.49 -31.32 3.22
C VAL A 929 14.67 -32.83 3.24
N GLU A 930 14.01 -33.54 4.18
CA GLU A 930 14.10 -35.00 4.34
C GLU A 930 12.73 -35.70 4.22
N LYS A 931 11.66 -35.09 4.75
CA LYS A 931 10.35 -35.74 4.93
C LYS A 931 9.32 -35.28 3.92
N SER A 932 8.59 -36.23 3.34
CA SER A 932 7.35 -35.89 2.62
C SER A 932 6.24 -35.57 3.62
N VAL A 933 5.22 -34.86 3.15
CA VAL A 933 4.05 -34.48 3.95
C VAL A 933 2.75 -34.93 3.26
N SER A 934 1.87 -35.57 4.03
CA SER A 934 0.48 -35.79 3.65
C SER A 934 -0.32 -34.54 4.00
N VAL A 935 -1.09 -34.02 3.05
CA VAL A 935 -1.82 -32.75 3.18
C VAL A 935 -3.29 -33.00 2.89
N MET A 936 -4.16 -32.49 3.78
CA MET A 936 -5.60 -32.47 3.61
C MET A 936 -6.10 -31.04 3.72
N LEU A 937 -6.65 -30.51 2.64
CA LEU A 937 -7.31 -29.22 2.56
C LEU A 937 -8.80 -29.38 2.92
N THR A 938 -9.29 -28.60 3.87
CA THR A 938 -10.70 -28.48 4.23
C THR A 938 -11.15 -27.02 4.20
N HIS A 939 -12.44 -26.78 4.42
CA HIS A 939 -13.06 -25.44 4.38
C HIS A 939 -13.87 -25.20 5.66
N GLN A 940 -13.87 -23.96 6.14
CA GLN A 940 -14.70 -23.49 7.25
C GLN A 940 -15.31 -22.12 6.90
N PRO A 941 -16.64 -21.95 6.88
CA PRO A 941 -17.26 -20.64 6.72
C PRO A 941 -17.07 -19.76 7.97
N ALA A 942 -17.05 -18.45 7.76
CA ALA A 942 -17.10 -17.45 8.82
C ALA A 942 -18.47 -16.76 8.88
N THR A 943 -18.68 -15.92 9.90
CA THR A 943 -19.79 -14.98 9.95
C THR A 943 -19.79 -14.02 8.76
N SER A 944 -20.98 -13.60 8.33
CA SER A 944 -21.16 -12.50 7.36
C SER A 944 -21.65 -11.26 8.09
N TYR A 945 -21.32 -10.08 7.57
CA TYR A 945 -21.64 -8.77 8.15
C TYR A 945 -22.36 -7.86 7.16
N THR A 946 -23.25 -7.02 7.66
CA THR A 946 -23.85 -5.92 6.87
C THR A 946 -24.14 -4.69 7.73
N MET A 947 -24.16 -3.52 7.09
CA MET A 947 -24.62 -2.25 7.64
C MET A 947 -26.11 -1.97 7.35
N TYR A 948 -26.85 -2.93 6.79
CA TYR A 948 -28.27 -2.78 6.44
C TYR A 948 -29.18 -3.42 7.49
N ASP A 949 -30.33 -2.80 7.78
CA ASP A 949 -31.36 -3.30 8.69
C ASP A 949 -32.18 -4.48 8.11
N GLN A 950 -33.17 -4.99 8.86
CA GLN A 950 -34.03 -6.11 8.40
C GLN A 950 -35.06 -5.70 7.32
N GLN A 951 -35.12 -4.41 6.97
CA GLN A 951 -36.03 -3.81 6.01
C GLN A 951 -35.29 -3.38 4.73
N GLY A 952 -33.95 -3.46 4.72
CA GLY A 952 -33.08 -3.10 3.60
C GLY A 952 -32.63 -1.63 3.59
N ASN A 953 -32.74 -0.90 4.69
CA ASN A 953 -32.20 0.47 4.81
C ASN A 953 -30.80 0.44 5.45
N TYR A 954 -29.93 1.40 5.11
CA TYR A 954 -28.64 1.56 5.78
C TYR A 954 -28.83 2.02 7.24
N ALA A 955 -28.23 1.28 8.18
CA ALA A 955 -28.31 1.51 9.61
C ALA A 955 -27.68 2.85 9.99
N SER A 956 -28.54 3.82 10.28
CA SER A 956 -28.19 5.25 10.37
C SER A 956 -28.74 5.94 11.62
N SER A 957 -29.23 5.16 12.61
CA SER A 957 -29.78 5.69 13.86
C SER A 957 -29.18 5.02 15.09
N PHE A 958 -28.95 5.80 16.15
CA PHE A 958 -28.46 5.35 17.45
C PHE A 958 -29.50 4.55 18.27
N LEU A 959 -30.70 4.29 17.73
CA LEU A 959 -31.86 3.81 18.49
C LEU A 959 -31.94 2.28 18.63
N GLU A 960 -31.10 1.54 17.90
CA GLU A 960 -30.96 0.09 18.05
C GLU A 960 -29.49 -0.26 18.34
N ASN A 961 -29.25 -1.13 19.33
CA ASN A 961 -27.94 -1.37 19.93
C ASN A 961 -26.93 -2.17 19.05
N GLU A 962 -27.23 -2.38 17.76
CA GLU A 962 -26.36 -3.10 16.82
C GLU A 962 -26.37 -2.40 15.44
N ILE A 963 -25.43 -1.47 15.21
CA ILE A 963 -25.25 -0.76 13.93
C ILE A 963 -24.85 -1.72 12.78
N MET A 964 -24.23 -2.85 13.11
CA MET A 964 -23.88 -3.92 12.18
C MET A 964 -24.68 -5.18 12.47
N ARG A 965 -25.40 -5.71 11.47
CA ARG A 965 -26.04 -7.02 11.56
C ARG A 965 -25.03 -8.14 11.25
N ILE A 966 -25.01 -9.17 12.09
CA ILE A 966 -24.18 -10.36 11.95
C ILE A 966 -25.05 -11.55 11.52
N TRP A 967 -24.58 -12.32 10.55
CA TRP A 967 -25.20 -13.59 10.13
C TRP A 967 -24.24 -14.78 10.31
N PRO A 968 -24.70 -15.91 10.89
CA PRO A 968 -25.98 -16.10 11.55
C PRO A 968 -26.04 -15.32 12.89
N PRO A 969 -27.22 -14.82 13.30
CA PRO A 969 -27.34 -13.98 14.50
C PRO A 969 -27.16 -14.78 15.80
N ASP A 970 -27.39 -16.09 15.77
CA ASP A 970 -27.19 -16.99 16.91
C ASP A 970 -26.87 -18.43 16.45
N ASN A 971 -26.73 -19.32 17.42
CA ASN A 971 -26.27 -20.71 17.24
C ASN A 971 -27.39 -21.72 16.87
N ARG A 972 -28.55 -21.27 16.40
CA ARG A 972 -29.59 -22.15 15.80
C ARG A 972 -29.10 -22.76 14.49
N SER A 973 -29.88 -23.70 13.94
CA SER A 973 -29.50 -24.47 12.74
C SER A 973 -29.30 -23.56 11.51
N VAL A 974 -28.04 -23.24 11.21
CA VAL A 974 -27.64 -22.43 10.07
C VAL A 974 -27.98 -23.16 8.76
N ASP A 975 -28.73 -22.50 7.89
CA ASP A 975 -28.94 -23.00 6.53
C ASP A 975 -27.63 -22.84 5.74
N GLN A 976 -27.10 -23.96 5.22
CA GLN A 976 -25.82 -23.97 4.52
C GLN A 976 -25.81 -23.13 3.23
N SER A 977 -26.97 -22.76 2.67
CA SER A 977 -27.09 -21.82 1.54
C SER A 977 -26.81 -20.35 1.91
N THR A 978 -26.91 -20.01 3.20
CA THR A 978 -26.77 -18.64 3.72
C THR A 978 -25.33 -18.30 4.14
N VAL A 979 -24.40 -19.25 4.01
CA VAL A 979 -22.96 -19.09 4.25
C VAL A 979 -22.18 -19.53 3.01
N PRO A 980 -21.00 -18.96 2.72
CA PRO A 980 -20.17 -19.44 1.62
C PRO A 980 -19.74 -20.89 1.82
N GLN A 981 -19.61 -21.65 0.72
CA GLN A 981 -19.15 -23.05 0.71
C GLN A 981 -17.91 -23.18 -0.18
N ALA A 982 -17.27 -24.36 -0.22
CA ALA A 982 -16.15 -24.62 -1.11
C ALA A 982 -16.20 -26.00 -1.80
N TYR A 983 -15.87 -26.01 -3.08
CA TYR A 983 -15.59 -27.20 -3.88
C TYR A 983 -14.08 -27.45 -3.96
N LEU A 984 -13.63 -28.60 -3.45
CA LEU A 984 -12.21 -28.94 -3.25
C LEU A 984 -11.83 -30.21 -4.06
N PRO A 985 -11.73 -30.14 -5.40
CA PRO A 985 -11.58 -31.30 -6.29
C PRO A 985 -10.32 -32.15 -6.03
N ASN A 986 -9.25 -31.55 -5.49
CA ASN A 986 -7.99 -32.24 -5.23
C ASN A 986 -7.52 -32.13 -3.76
N ALA A 987 -8.48 -32.11 -2.83
CA ALA A 987 -8.32 -31.85 -1.40
C ALA A 987 -7.23 -32.65 -0.64
N ILE A 988 -6.81 -33.83 -1.12
CA ILE A 988 -5.76 -34.63 -0.46
C ILE A 988 -4.56 -34.78 -1.40
N GLN A 989 -3.37 -34.41 -0.91
CA GLN A 989 -2.10 -34.50 -1.64
C GLN A 989 -1.01 -35.18 -0.78
N TYR A 990 0.03 -35.66 -1.44
CA TYR A 990 1.27 -36.14 -0.81
C TYR A 990 2.46 -35.47 -1.49
N VAL A 991 3.22 -34.68 -0.73
CA VAL A 991 4.16 -33.67 -1.23
C VAL A 991 5.57 -33.99 -0.74
N ARG A 992 6.48 -34.28 -1.67
CA ARG A 992 7.87 -34.66 -1.36
C ARG A 992 8.69 -33.46 -0.84
N PRO A 993 9.85 -33.69 -0.21
CA PRO A 993 10.80 -32.62 0.14
C PRO A 993 11.08 -31.69 -1.04
N GLY A 994 11.00 -30.38 -0.81
CA GLY A 994 11.22 -29.34 -1.84
C GLY A 994 10.21 -29.34 -3.01
N GLN A 995 9.10 -30.07 -2.92
CA GLN A 995 8.08 -30.10 -3.97
C GLN A 995 6.98 -29.06 -3.71
N THR A 996 6.60 -28.33 -4.77
CA THR A 996 5.35 -27.58 -4.84
C THR A 996 4.25 -28.42 -5.50
N VAL A 997 3.03 -28.36 -4.96
CA VAL A 997 1.79 -28.84 -5.59
C VAL A 997 0.77 -27.71 -5.62
N ASN A 998 -0.19 -27.81 -6.54
CA ASN A 998 -1.24 -26.81 -6.69
C ASN A 998 -2.60 -27.38 -6.25
N PHE A 999 -3.31 -26.67 -5.38
CA PHE A 999 -4.67 -26.94 -4.97
C PHE A 999 -5.62 -26.01 -5.73
N VAL A 1000 -6.69 -26.56 -6.30
CA VAL A 1000 -7.75 -25.79 -6.94
C VAL A 1000 -8.94 -25.70 -5.99
N VAL A 1001 -9.49 -24.51 -5.80
CA VAL A 1001 -10.57 -24.22 -4.85
C VAL A 1001 -11.66 -23.43 -5.55
N GLY A 1002 -12.87 -24.00 -5.68
CA GLY A 1002 -14.05 -23.25 -6.12
C GLY A 1002 -14.80 -22.71 -4.90
N ILE A 1003 -14.75 -21.40 -4.65
CA ILE A 1003 -15.54 -20.77 -3.59
C ILE A 1003 -16.95 -20.51 -4.12
N ILE A 1004 -17.94 -21.08 -3.43
CA ILE A 1004 -19.37 -20.95 -3.71
C ILE A 1004 -19.92 -19.83 -2.82
N LEU A 1005 -20.61 -18.87 -3.42
CA LEU A 1005 -21.09 -17.68 -2.71
C LEU A 1005 -22.38 -17.97 -1.92
N PRO A 1006 -22.63 -17.27 -0.79
CA PRO A 1006 -23.92 -17.37 -0.10
C PRO A 1006 -25.03 -16.87 -1.03
N PHE A 1007 -26.09 -17.66 -1.18
CA PHE A 1007 -27.23 -17.35 -2.06
C PHE A 1007 -28.56 -17.26 -1.30
N GLY A 1008 -28.59 -17.66 -0.01
CA GLY A 1008 -29.72 -17.43 0.89
C GLY A 1008 -29.72 -16.04 1.56
N LEU A 1009 -28.78 -15.16 1.24
CA LEU A 1009 -28.70 -13.78 1.74
C LEU A 1009 -29.06 -12.78 0.63
N PRO A 1010 -29.96 -11.79 0.86
CA PRO A 1010 -30.34 -10.81 -0.16
C PRO A 1010 -29.15 -9.95 -0.64
N GLU A 1011 -29.06 -9.75 -1.95
CA GLU A 1011 -28.03 -8.89 -2.55
C GLU A 1011 -28.23 -7.40 -2.22
N SER A 1012 -29.48 -6.99 -1.98
CA SER A 1012 -29.84 -5.63 -1.52
C SER A 1012 -29.44 -5.34 -0.07
N GLU A 1013 -29.09 -6.37 0.71
CA GLU A 1013 -28.51 -6.19 2.04
C GLU A 1013 -26.96 -6.24 2.00
N HIS A 1014 -26.34 -6.29 0.81
CA HIS A 1014 -24.93 -5.96 0.61
C HIS A 1014 -23.94 -6.65 1.58
N TRP A 1015 -24.18 -7.94 1.82
CA TRP A 1015 -23.47 -8.74 2.82
C TRP A 1015 -21.99 -8.99 2.46
N PHE A 1016 -21.10 -8.70 3.40
CA PHE A 1016 -19.69 -9.08 3.36
C PHE A 1016 -19.53 -10.45 4.01
N TYR A 1017 -19.05 -11.45 3.26
CA TYR A 1017 -18.87 -12.83 3.72
C TYR A 1017 -17.39 -13.23 3.73
N GLY A 1018 -17.08 -14.36 4.36
CA GLY A 1018 -15.73 -14.92 4.31
C GLY A 1018 -15.64 -16.33 4.87
N GLY A 1019 -14.40 -16.80 5.02
CA GLY A 1019 -14.10 -18.12 5.58
C GLY A 1019 -12.62 -18.45 5.49
N PHE A 1020 -12.30 -19.71 5.76
CA PHE A 1020 -10.93 -20.21 5.89
C PHE A 1020 -10.76 -21.52 5.12
N LEU A 1021 -9.62 -21.63 4.44
CA LEU A 1021 -9.16 -22.81 3.74
C LEU A 1021 -8.04 -23.44 4.57
N ASN A 1022 -8.33 -24.57 5.21
CA ASN A 1022 -7.51 -25.14 6.28
C ASN A 1022 -6.68 -26.31 5.77
N PHE A 1023 -5.36 -26.15 5.77
CA PHE A 1023 -4.39 -27.19 5.43
C PHE A 1023 -4.00 -27.95 6.70
N THR A 1024 -4.50 -29.17 6.83
CA THR A 1024 -4.08 -30.14 7.85
C THR A 1024 -2.91 -30.96 7.29
N THR A 1025 -1.78 -31.00 7.99
CA THR A 1025 -0.55 -31.62 7.47
C THR A 1025 0.05 -32.63 8.44
N LEU A 1026 0.61 -33.72 7.90
CA LEU A 1026 1.23 -34.82 8.66
C LEU A 1026 2.49 -35.29 7.93
N PHE A 1027 3.66 -35.15 8.58
CA PHE A 1027 4.96 -35.51 8.00
C PHE A 1027 5.30 -36.99 8.20
N ASP A 1028 6.04 -37.57 7.25
CA ASP A 1028 6.38 -39.00 7.27
C ASP A 1028 7.13 -39.41 8.55
N ASN A 1029 6.59 -40.42 9.25
CA ASN A 1029 7.07 -40.96 10.54
C ASN A 1029 6.92 -40.01 11.75
N GLU A 1030 6.05 -38.99 11.67
CA GLU A 1030 5.65 -38.16 12.81
C GLU A 1030 4.22 -38.48 13.27
N THR A 1031 3.88 -38.07 14.49
CA THR A 1031 2.51 -38.10 15.03
C THR A 1031 1.96 -36.71 15.35
N ALA A 1032 2.75 -35.66 15.08
CA ALA A 1032 2.30 -34.28 15.16
C ALA A 1032 1.50 -33.93 13.90
N ILE A 1033 0.42 -33.18 14.08
CA ILE A 1033 -0.39 -32.62 12.99
C ILE A 1033 -0.22 -31.11 13.04
N ASP A 1034 0.17 -30.52 11.90
CA ASP A 1034 0.40 -29.08 11.78
C ASP A 1034 -0.72 -28.47 10.94
N TYR A 1035 -1.35 -27.41 11.46
CA TYR A 1035 -2.48 -26.73 10.83
C TYR A 1035 -2.03 -25.36 10.30
N TYR A 1036 -2.45 -25.05 9.08
CA TYR A 1036 -2.23 -23.75 8.43
C TYR A 1036 -3.53 -23.31 7.76
N VAL A 1037 -3.72 -22.01 7.56
CA VAL A 1037 -4.97 -21.43 7.07
C VAL A 1037 -4.70 -20.39 5.97
N VAL A 1038 -5.61 -20.32 5.00
CA VAL A 1038 -5.69 -19.22 4.03
C VAL A 1038 -7.09 -18.61 4.19
N PRO A 1039 -7.22 -17.39 4.75
CA PRO A 1039 -8.51 -16.72 4.85
C PRO A 1039 -8.96 -16.21 3.49
N TYR A 1040 -10.27 -16.06 3.31
CA TYR A 1040 -10.85 -15.35 2.18
C TYR A 1040 -12.00 -14.45 2.62
N GLY A 1041 -12.14 -13.30 1.96
CA GLY A 1041 -13.23 -12.34 2.16
C GLY A 1041 -13.86 -11.96 0.82
N GLY A 1042 -15.15 -11.62 0.82
CA GLY A 1042 -15.87 -11.20 -0.38
C GLY A 1042 -17.14 -10.42 -0.08
N TYR A 1043 -17.70 -9.81 -1.12
CA TYR A 1043 -18.94 -9.02 -1.06
C TYR A 1043 -20.05 -9.71 -1.87
N ASN A 1044 -21.30 -9.63 -1.42
CA ASN A 1044 -22.47 -10.23 -2.10
C ASN A 1044 -23.30 -9.16 -2.80
N GLY A 1045 -23.11 -9.02 -4.12
CA GLY A 1045 -23.76 -8.04 -4.97
C GLY A 1045 -22.75 -7.19 -5.72
N ASN A 1046 -23.23 -6.13 -6.39
CA ASN A 1046 -22.37 -5.18 -7.10
C ASN A 1046 -21.90 -4.09 -6.12
N TYR A 1047 -20.60 -4.06 -5.74
CA TYR A 1047 -20.10 -3.07 -4.78
C TYR A 1047 -20.14 -1.63 -5.32
N SER A 1048 -19.88 -1.45 -6.62
CA SER A 1048 -20.09 -0.18 -7.32
C SER A 1048 -21.54 0.34 -7.23
N ALA A 1049 -22.53 -0.51 -6.93
CA ALA A 1049 -23.93 -0.12 -6.78
C ALA A 1049 -24.35 0.23 -5.34
N ALA A 1050 -23.45 0.17 -4.35
CA ALA A 1050 -23.73 0.50 -2.96
C ALA A 1050 -24.27 1.94 -2.76
N ASP A 1051 -24.90 2.18 -1.60
CA ASP A 1051 -25.41 3.51 -1.24
C ASP A 1051 -24.27 4.43 -0.79
N MET A 1052 -24.03 5.50 -1.53
CA MET A 1052 -22.95 6.45 -1.24
C MET A 1052 -23.31 7.43 -0.12
N LEU A 1053 -24.55 7.91 -0.08
CA LEU A 1053 -25.05 8.92 0.86
C LEU A 1053 -26.01 8.32 1.89
N ALA A 1054 -26.00 8.89 3.10
CA ALA A 1054 -27.03 8.62 4.10
C ALA A 1054 -28.44 8.98 3.59
N PRO A 1055 -29.49 8.25 4.00
CA PRO A 1055 -30.88 8.57 3.63
C PRO A 1055 -31.29 9.97 4.11
N ALA A 1056 -32.10 10.69 3.33
CA ALA A 1056 -32.56 12.05 3.67
C ALA A 1056 -33.33 12.15 5.00
N SER A 1057 -33.87 11.04 5.52
CA SER A 1057 -34.46 10.93 6.86
C SER A 1057 -33.47 11.18 8.01
N THR A 1058 -32.16 11.12 7.75
CA THR A 1058 -31.10 11.48 8.70
C THR A 1058 -30.91 13.00 8.87
N GLY A 1059 -31.54 13.81 8.00
CA GLY A 1059 -31.30 15.26 7.95
C GLY A 1059 -30.00 15.65 7.22
N PHE A 1060 -29.50 14.79 6.33
CA PHE A 1060 -28.34 15.06 5.47
C PHE A 1060 -28.65 14.72 4.00
N PRO A 1061 -27.99 15.38 3.02
CA PRO A 1061 -27.15 16.58 3.17
C PRO A 1061 -27.92 17.80 3.69
N ARG A 1062 -27.24 18.71 4.39
CA ARG A 1062 -27.81 19.94 4.94
C ARG A 1062 -26.81 21.10 4.92
N PHE A 1063 -27.31 22.32 5.09
CA PHE A 1063 -26.49 23.51 5.18
C PHE A 1063 -26.25 23.92 6.64
N LEU A 1064 -25.03 24.38 6.92
CA LEU A 1064 -24.62 24.99 8.19
C LEU A 1064 -24.13 26.43 7.94
N ASP A 1065 -24.20 27.31 8.92
CA ASP A 1065 -23.60 28.65 8.85
C ASP A 1065 -22.12 28.67 9.29
N ASP A 1066 -21.50 29.86 9.32
CA ASP A 1066 -20.12 30.06 9.75
C ASP A 1066 -19.86 29.57 11.19
N GLU A 1067 -20.87 29.62 12.06
CA GLU A 1067 -20.85 29.15 13.46
C GLU A 1067 -21.27 27.67 13.61
N ASP A 1068 -21.45 26.95 12.49
CA ASP A 1068 -21.90 25.55 12.41
C ASP A 1068 -23.35 25.29 12.89
N ASN A 1069 -24.19 26.34 12.94
CA ASN A 1069 -25.63 26.19 13.18
C ASN A 1069 -26.37 25.71 11.92
N GLU A 1070 -27.43 24.93 12.09
CA GLU A 1070 -28.23 24.38 10.98
C GLU A 1070 -29.10 25.45 10.26
N ILE A 1071 -28.81 25.68 8.98
CA ILE A 1071 -29.62 26.53 8.09
C ILE A 1071 -30.82 25.73 7.60
N LYS A 1072 -31.95 25.87 8.31
CA LYS A 1072 -33.20 25.10 8.07
C LYS A 1072 -33.97 25.47 6.81
N ASP A 1073 -33.69 26.64 6.25
CA ASP A 1073 -34.28 27.12 4.99
C ASP A 1073 -33.22 27.92 4.22
N ILE A 1074 -32.47 27.20 3.37
CA ILE A 1074 -31.44 27.79 2.50
C ILE A 1074 -32.02 28.77 1.46
N THR A 1075 -33.30 28.65 1.13
CA THR A 1075 -33.97 29.57 0.19
C THR A 1075 -34.11 30.98 0.78
N SER A 1076 -34.20 31.06 2.11
CA SER A 1076 -34.24 32.31 2.89
C SER A 1076 -32.87 32.88 3.25
N TYR A 1077 -31.79 32.11 3.05
CA TYR A 1077 -30.44 32.46 3.49
C TYR A 1077 -29.64 33.13 2.36
N LYS A 1078 -29.31 34.41 2.55
CA LYS A 1078 -28.44 35.17 1.64
C LYS A 1078 -26.97 34.82 1.89
N LEU A 1079 -26.35 34.14 0.92
CA LEU A 1079 -24.91 33.85 0.85
C LEU A 1079 -24.13 35.08 0.36
N GLY A 1080 -22.96 35.37 0.95
CA GLY A 1080 -22.10 36.48 0.53
C GLY A 1080 -20.83 36.63 1.36
N SER A 1081 -19.98 37.61 1.06
CA SER A 1081 -18.63 37.76 1.65
C SER A 1081 -18.54 37.91 3.18
N SER A 1082 -19.67 38.14 3.88
CA SER A 1082 -19.76 38.19 5.34
C SER A 1082 -20.64 37.09 5.96
N LYS A 1083 -21.08 36.12 5.15
CA LYS A 1083 -21.92 34.98 5.54
C LYS A 1083 -21.72 33.83 4.56
N MET A 1084 -20.89 32.86 4.93
CA MET A 1084 -20.78 31.62 4.17
C MET A 1084 -21.90 30.66 4.58
N ALA A 1085 -22.02 29.56 3.84
CA ALA A 1085 -22.67 28.35 4.30
C ALA A 1085 -21.72 27.18 4.04
N LYS A 1086 -21.84 26.09 4.82
CA LYS A 1086 -21.11 24.84 4.62
C LYS A 1086 -22.12 23.76 4.23
N LEU A 1087 -21.85 22.97 3.18
CA LEU A 1087 -22.66 21.78 2.93
C LEU A 1087 -22.09 20.63 3.76
N ALA A 1088 -22.89 20.11 4.69
CA ALA A 1088 -22.59 18.92 5.47
C ALA A 1088 -23.31 17.70 4.90
N PHE A 1089 -22.62 16.57 4.75
CA PHE A 1089 -23.17 15.29 4.27
C PHE A 1089 -22.48 14.08 4.92
N ILE A 1090 -23.16 12.93 4.90
CA ILE A 1090 -22.64 11.67 5.46
C ILE A 1090 -22.43 10.67 4.31
N LEU A 1091 -21.18 10.22 4.16
CA LEU A 1091 -20.81 9.10 3.30
C LEU A 1091 -21.05 7.78 4.03
N ASN A 1092 -21.91 6.94 3.45
CA ASN A 1092 -22.20 5.57 3.90
C ASN A 1092 -21.13 4.56 3.41
N THR A 1093 -20.55 4.83 2.24
CA THR A 1093 -19.51 4.03 1.58
C THR A 1093 -18.35 4.97 1.22
N PRO A 1094 -17.07 4.55 1.37
CA PRO A 1094 -15.92 5.38 0.97
C PRO A 1094 -15.99 5.73 -0.53
N THR A 1095 -15.55 6.94 -0.90
CA THR A 1095 -15.50 7.38 -2.30
C THR A 1095 -14.07 7.71 -2.76
N PRO A 1096 -13.64 7.25 -3.94
CA PRO A 1096 -12.34 7.62 -4.49
C PRO A 1096 -12.29 9.10 -4.91
N TYR A 1097 -13.44 9.75 -5.10
CA TYR A 1097 -13.54 11.12 -5.56
C TYR A 1097 -14.95 11.72 -5.34
N PHE A 1098 -15.05 12.93 -4.80
CA PHE A 1098 -16.26 13.74 -4.95
C PHE A 1098 -15.91 15.16 -5.39
N TYR A 1099 -16.84 15.80 -6.08
CA TYR A 1099 -16.83 17.23 -6.33
C TYR A 1099 -18.18 17.87 -6.00
N ALA A 1100 -18.16 19.14 -5.65
CA ALA A 1100 -19.34 19.97 -5.52
C ALA A 1100 -19.16 21.27 -6.31
N THR A 1101 -20.25 21.73 -6.94
CA THR A 1101 -20.23 22.92 -7.82
C THR A 1101 -21.55 23.67 -7.74
N VAL A 1102 -21.50 24.98 -7.96
CA VAL A 1102 -22.69 25.83 -8.03
C VAL A 1102 -23.27 25.79 -9.45
N LEU A 1103 -24.59 25.67 -9.54
CA LEU A 1103 -25.37 25.77 -10.77
C LEU A 1103 -26.26 27.01 -10.75
N ASP A 1104 -26.60 27.53 -11.92
CA ASP A 1104 -27.69 28.50 -12.10
C ASP A 1104 -29.09 27.84 -12.07
N SER A 1105 -30.13 28.62 -12.34
CA SER A 1105 -31.53 28.17 -12.39
C SER A 1105 -31.84 27.16 -13.50
N ASP A 1106 -31.05 27.19 -14.58
CA ASP A 1106 -31.16 26.32 -15.76
C ASP A 1106 -30.22 25.09 -15.68
N ASP A 1107 -29.60 24.87 -14.51
CA ASP A 1107 -28.63 23.81 -14.20
C ASP A 1107 -27.24 23.92 -14.90
N ASN A 1108 -26.86 25.08 -15.43
CA ASN A 1108 -25.50 25.31 -15.96
C ASN A 1108 -24.50 25.58 -14.82
N ARG A 1109 -23.23 25.14 -14.95
CA ARG A 1109 -22.17 25.38 -13.96
C ARG A 1109 -21.64 26.81 -14.04
N ILE A 1110 -21.38 27.45 -12.89
CA ILE A 1110 -20.99 28.87 -12.82
C ILE A 1110 -19.80 29.21 -11.89
N ASN A 1111 -19.15 28.21 -11.29
CA ASN A 1111 -17.95 28.36 -10.46
C ASN A 1111 -17.07 27.10 -10.59
N ASN A 1112 -15.81 27.21 -10.18
CA ASN A 1112 -14.91 26.09 -9.94
C ASN A 1112 -15.47 25.10 -8.90
N ASN A 1113 -15.01 23.85 -8.98
CA ASN A 1113 -15.40 22.79 -8.04
C ASN A 1113 -14.71 22.95 -6.68
N GLU A 1114 -15.42 22.60 -5.61
CA GLU A 1114 -14.81 22.10 -4.36
C GLU A 1114 -14.69 20.57 -4.49
N GLU A 1115 -13.47 20.05 -4.60
CA GLU A 1115 -13.22 18.62 -4.88
C GLU A 1115 -12.27 17.94 -3.88
N ARG A 1116 -12.45 16.63 -3.68
CA ARG A 1116 -11.68 15.80 -2.75
C ARG A 1116 -11.49 14.40 -3.31
N GLU A 1117 -10.26 13.88 -3.24
CA GLU A 1117 -9.95 12.48 -3.52
C GLU A 1117 -10.01 11.61 -2.25
N ARG A 1118 -10.16 10.29 -2.44
CA ARG A 1118 -9.90 9.25 -1.42
C ARG A 1118 -10.50 9.56 -0.05
N VAL A 1119 -11.82 9.82 -0.05
CA VAL A 1119 -12.57 10.20 1.15
C VAL A 1119 -13.15 8.95 1.80
N SER A 1120 -12.79 8.71 3.06
CA SER A 1120 -13.35 7.62 3.86
C SER A 1120 -14.82 7.85 4.17
N ARG A 1121 -15.57 6.77 4.47
CA ARG A 1121 -16.94 6.91 4.97
C ARG A 1121 -16.95 7.66 6.31
N ASN A 1122 -18.01 8.40 6.60
CA ASN A 1122 -18.11 9.13 7.86
C ASN A 1122 -18.46 8.19 9.02
N LEU A 1123 -17.95 8.51 10.21
CA LEU A 1123 -18.20 7.76 11.44
C LEU A 1123 -19.26 8.48 12.27
N LEU A 1124 -20.22 7.74 12.83
CA LEU A 1124 -21.33 8.31 13.62
C LEU A 1124 -20.92 8.78 15.04
N PHE A 1125 -19.64 8.73 15.39
CA PHE A 1125 -19.15 8.96 16.75
C PHE A 1125 -17.92 9.90 16.84
N SER A 1126 -17.35 10.33 15.72
CA SER A 1126 -16.20 11.24 15.69
C SER A 1126 -16.66 12.66 15.35
N THR A 1127 -16.60 13.61 16.28
CA THR A 1127 -17.05 14.98 16.01
C THR A 1127 -16.09 15.73 15.06
N PRO A 1128 -16.55 16.29 13.92
CA PRO A 1128 -17.91 16.24 13.35
C PRO A 1128 -18.23 14.94 12.59
N ASN A 1129 -19.41 14.36 12.83
CA ASN A 1129 -19.86 13.07 12.27
C ASN A 1129 -20.16 13.10 10.75
N TYR A 1130 -19.67 14.08 10.02
CA TYR A 1130 -20.07 14.40 8.64
C TYR A 1130 -18.90 15.04 7.88
N THR A 1131 -18.89 14.86 6.56
CA THR A 1131 -18.00 15.60 5.66
C THR A 1131 -18.63 16.98 5.44
N ALA A 1132 -17.86 18.06 5.56
CA ALA A 1132 -18.31 19.39 5.22
C ALA A 1132 -17.25 20.20 4.46
N PHE A 1133 -17.72 21.07 3.57
CA PHE A 1133 -16.92 22.07 2.87
C PHE A 1133 -17.69 23.39 2.80
N THR A 1134 -16.97 24.50 2.71
CA THR A 1134 -17.57 25.84 2.56
C THR A 1134 -18.06 26.04 1.13
N VAL A 1135 -19.29 26.51 0.97
CA VAL A 1135 -19.92 26.80 -0.31
C VAL A 1135 -19.38 28.12 -0.84
N ASN A 1136 -18.25 28.04 -1.54
CA ASN A 1136 -17.67 29.17 -2.27
C ASN A 1136 -18.49 29.44 -3.54
N VAL A 1137 -18.81 30.72 -3.80
CA VAL A 1137 -19.60 31.16 -4.97
C VAL A 1137 -18.88 32.30 -5.71
N ASN A 1138 -17.66 32.04 -6.16
CA ASN A 1138 -16.91 32.99 -6.99
C ASN A 1138 -17.41 32.89 -8.45
N VAL A 1139 -18.34 33.77 -8.84
CA VAL A 1139 -18.88 33.78 -10.21
C VAL A 1139 -17.90 34.48 -11.18
N THR A 1140 -16.81 33.78 -11.53
CA THR A 1140 -15.82 34.25 -12.51
C THR A 1140 -16.20 33.79 -13.92
N ASN A 1141 -16.85 34.68 -14.67
CA ASN A 1141 -17.14 34.49 -16.09
C ASN A 1141 -15.83 34.51 -16.93
N GLU A 1142 -15.25 33.34 -17.21
CA GLU A 1142 -14.05 33.27 -18.08
C GLU A 1142 -14.37 33.42 -19.59
N GLU A 1143 -15.58 33.06 -20.03
CA GLU A 1143 -15.97 33.17 -21.46
C GLU A 1143 -16.73 34.47 -21.82
N ALA A 1144 -17.34 35.16 -20.85
CA ALA A 1144 -18.29 36.25 -21.13
C ALA A 1144 -17.68 37.65 -20.93
N ASN A 1145 -17.40 38.33 -22.04
CA ASN A 1145 -16.89 39.72 -22.06
C ASN A 1145 -18.00 40.77 -21.81
N SER A 1146 -18.77 40.58 -20.74
CA SER A 1146 -19.93 41.41 -20.34
C SER A 1146 -20.15 41.41 -18.82
N THR A 1147 -20.64 42.52 -18.28
CA THR A 1147 -20.71 42.82 -16.84
C THR A 1147 -21.94 42.23 -16.12
N GLU A 1148 -21.70 41.86 -14.85
CA GLU A 1148 -22.66 41.46 -13.80
C GLU A 1148 -23.33 40.07 -13.96
N PRO A 1149 -23.31 39.21 -12.92
CA PRO A 1149 -24.07 37.97 -12.92
C PRO A 1149 -25.57 38.23 -12.68
N ASN A 1150 -26.45 37.37 -13.22
CA ASN A 1150 -27.90 37.57 -13.12
C ASN A 1150 -28.47 37.13 -11.76
N LEU A 1151 -28.21 37.93 -10.72
CA LEU A 1151 -28.55 37.67 -9.31
C LEU A 1151 -30.04 37.33 -9.04
N SER A 1152 -30.95 37.65 -9.96
CA SER A 1152 -32.40 37.52 -9.76
C SER A 1152 -33.02 36.15 -10.06
N GLU A 1153 -32.28 35.19 -10.63
CA GLU A 1153 -32.87 33.91 -11.11
C GLU A 1153 -32.64 32.72 -10.16
N GLY A 1154 -31.64 32.82 -9.27
CA GLY A 1154 -31.38 31.85 -8.20
C GLY A 1154 -30.44 30.71 -8.58
N TYR A 1155 -29.90 30.04 -7.57
CA TYR A 1155 -28.76 29.13 -7.70
C TYR A 1155 -28.99 27.80 -6.97
N ARG A 1156 -28.32 26.73 -7.40
CA ARG A 1156 -28.30 25.42 -6.72
C ARG A 1156 -26.89 24.98 -6.41
N LEU A 1157 -26.75 24.08 -5.45
CA LEU A 1157 -25.52 23.33 -5.21
C LEU A 1157 -25.70 21.90 -5.71
N LEU A 1158 -24.79 21.46 -6.58
CA LEU A 1158 -24.65 20.07 -7.01
C LEU A 1158 -23.54 19.42 -6.17
N LEU A 1159 -23.81 18.25 -5.59
CA LEU A 1159 -22.83 17.34 -5.02
C LEU A 1159 -22.78 16.08 -5.89
N ALA A 1160 -21.60 15.70 -6.34
CA ALA A 1160 -21.36 14.55 -7.22
C ALA A 1160 -20.30 13.63 -6.58
N ILE A 1161 -20.70 12.42 -6.20
CA ILE A 1161 -19.85 11.44 -5.49
C ILE A 1161 -19.60 10.24 -6.40
N LEU A 1162 -18.34 9.97 -6.73
CA LEU A 1162 -17.96 8.83 -7.55
C LEU A 1162 -18.15 7.52 -6.77
N ARG A 1163 -18.75 6.52 -7.41
CA ARG A 1163 -18.92 5.17 -6.83
C ARG A 1163 -17.58 4.43 -6.73
N PRO A 1164 -17.43 3.43 -5.83
CA PRO A 1164 -16.27 2.56 -5.81
C PRO A 1164 -16.04 1.91 -7.18
N PHE A 1165 -14.79 1.91 -7.66
CA PHE A 1165 -14.40 1.48 -9.01
C PHE A 1165 -15.05 2.24 -10.18
N GLY A 1166 -15.68 3.40 -9.94
CA GLY A 1166 -16.22 4.27 -10.97
C GLY A 1166 -15.14 5.00 -11.77
N ASN A 1167 -15.43 5.35 -13.03
CA ASN A 1167 -14.56 6.19 -13.86
C ASN A 1167 -14.95 7.68 -13.70
N ARG A 1168 -13.97 8.58 -13.49
CA ARG A 1168 -14.22 10.03 -13.39
C ARG A 1168 -14.83 10.62 -14.66
N GLU A 1169 -14.51 10.05 -15.82
CA GLU A 1169 -14.99 10.46 -17.15
C GLU A 1169 -16.39 9.92 -17.51
N ASN A 1170 -17.11 9.33 -16.56
CA ASN A 1170 -18.39 8.67 -16.80
C ASN A 1170 -19.46 9.08 -15.78
N ASP A 1171 -20.39 9.97 -16.18
CA ASP A 1171 -21.47 10.46 -15.32
C ASP A 1171 -22.35 9.34 -14.74
N ASP A 1172 -22.53 8.21 -15.44
CA ASP A 1172 -23.27 7.03 -14.96
C ASP A 1172 -22.66 6.39 -13.69
N ASP A 1173 -21.38 6.67 -13.38
CA ASP A 1173 -20.67 6.14 -12.22
C ASP A 1173 -20.73 7.06 -10.99
N TYR A 1174 -21.39 8.21 -11.07
CA TYR A 1174 -21.59 9.12 -9.95
C TYR A 1174 -22.95 8.93 -9.26
N VAL A 1175 -23.03 9.40 -8.00
CA VAL A 1175 -24.27 9.70 -7.29
C VAL A 1175 -24.38 11.21 -7.17
N PHE A 1176 -25.46 11.77 -7.71
CA PHE A 1176 -25.75 13.20 -7.70
C PHE A 1176 -26.81 13.57 -6.65
N TRP A 1177 -26.56 14.64 -5.92
CA TRP A 1177 -27.54 15.34 -5.08
C TRP A 1177 -27.59 16.82 -5.48
N LYS A 1178 -28.78 17.42 -5.49
CA LYS A 1178 -28.98 18.85 -5.76
C LYS A 1178 -29.75 19.51 -4.62
N SER A 1179 -29.39 20.74 -4.28
CA SER A 1179 -30.18 21.57 -3.36
C SER A 1179 -31.42 22.17 -4.02
N ASP A 1180 -32.33 22.68 -3.19
CA ASP A 1180 -33.31 23.70 -3.60
C ASP A 1180 -32.61 25.00 -4.06
N LEU A 1181 -33.38 25.90 -4.69
CA LEU A 1181 -32.89 27.19 -5.17
C LEU A 1181 -32.66 28.18 -4.01
N PHE A 1182 -31.48 28.77 -3.95
CA PHE A 1182 -31.10 29.84 -3.00
C PHE A 1182 -30.68 31.13 -3.73
N THR A 1183 -30.44 32.20 -2.97
CA THR A 1183 -30.06 33.52 -3.49
C THR A 1183 -28.78 34.04 -2.85
N LEU A 1184 -28.03 34.86 -3.59
CA LEU A 1184 -26.84 35.56 -3.09
C LEU A 1184 -27.23 36.94 -2.55
N ASP A 1185 -26.31 37.60 -1.82
CA ASP A 1185 -26.49 38.99 -1.42
C ASP A 1185 -25.99 39.98 -2.47
N ASP A 1186 -26.74 41.05 -2.71
CA ASP A 1186 -26.63 41.89 -3.91
C ASP A 1186 -25.43 42.86 -3.91
N ASN A 1187 -24.37 42.60 -3.11
CA ASN A 1187 -23.36 43.60 -2.75
C ASN A 1187 -21.88 43.17 -2.84
N THR A 1188 -21.56 41.87 -2.95
CA THR A 1188 -20.17 41.38 -3.14
C THR A 1188 -20.14 40.06 -3.90
#